data_AF-A0A660RTR1-F1
#
_entry.id   AF-A0A660RTR1-F1
#
_cell.length_a   1.000
_cell.length_b   1.000
_cell.length_c   1.000
_cell.angle_alpha   90.00
_cell.angle_beta   90.00
_cell.angle_gamma   90.00
#
_symmetry.space_group_name_H-M   'P 1'
#
loop_
_entity.id
_entity.type
_entity.pdbx_description
1 polymer ?
#
loop_
_entity_poly.entity_id
_entity_poly.type
_entity_poly.pdbx_seq_one_letter_code
_entity_poly.pdbx_strand_id
1 'polypeptide(L)'
;MKKLFFVFSCLAGLGLLFSCAGAPKGRLTAKSCIECHEKEYKQFVAAKNVHAPVKEKQCEACHRPHGLIGGVYLKQGFPELCFSCHEETKKTKGKNAHPPFEKGDCIKCHNPHSSGHAALLKKGKRDTCLTCHESEKFRQEFIYQPAGNCQTCHLPHVANFPYLLKKPENSVCLDCHKTDIITSTHKNYPLTGDHCVSCHSPHSGKEKEILRLYSHQPIKDCYKCHQGPEGKIPFSLKKKGNDLCYDCHDKDKAPFNASYIHSPLKDKDCTTCHAAHASDFKGVTVRAEKTLCLSCHEKTKEKLDNKFIHKPIVQGECVVCHNPHSAPNKKLIPLPVAALCYDCHKKDAFTKVYRHAPAEKEECLTCHDPHASAQKWELKEALPGLCNTCHQKTAKEFKKVNVHAPAQRGQCYACHSPHSASNKFFLPEKRRRLCFSCHEDMKQGLTILHPPFIKGDCEKCHEHHASDNSYQIIRAGAEGCYPCHTSIEKNAAEKALVHAPLKKGECTACHSPHGSKITGQLYRPLKGLCLSCHEDLIKTEEKIRLVIHKPIEEGKCDHCHQAHYSQARHLLLNSGAEICADCHDLNDKTLKGMHLNRSLTNVNCINCHTPHSAVSKQLFRRILHKPFSEGRCKDCHES
;
A
#
# COMPACT_ATOMS: atom_id res chain seq x y z
N MET A 1 -21.84 -76.94 -10.50
CA MET A 1 -22.99 -77.31 -11.35
C MET A 1 -24.11 -76.30 -11.16
N LYS A 2 -24.53 -75.67 -12.27
CA LYS A 2 -25.90 -75.23 -12.62
C LYS A 2 -26.86 -74.68 -11.53
N LYS A 3 -27.26 -73.43 -11.79
CA LYS A 3 -28.65 -72.91 -12.01
C LYS A 3 -29.72 -72.99 -10.90
N LEU A 4 -30.37 -71.82 -10.74
CA LEU A 4 -31.82 -71.54 -10.57
C LEU A 4 -32.59 -72.23 -9.42
N PHE A 5 -33.24 -71.46 -8.53
CA PHE A 5 -34.67 -71.13 -8.64
C PHE A 5 -35.15 -70.17 -7.51
N PHE A 6 -36.16 -69.38 -7.89
CA PHE A 6 -37.00 -68.42 -7.17
C PHE A 6 -37.88 -69.06 -6.05
N VAL A 7 -38.31 -68.27 -5.02
CA VAL A 7 -39.68 -68.17 -4.40
C VAL A 7 -39.70 -67.85 -2.88
N PHE A 8 -40.32 -66.69 -2.55
CA PHE A 8 -41.11 -66.29 -1.35
C PHE A 8 -40.45 -66.30 0.05
N SER A 9 -40.79 -65.46 1.04
CA SER A 9 -41.96 -64.63 1.32
C SER A 9 -41.58 -63.51 2.30
N CYS A 10 -42.22 -62.36 2.12
CA CYS A 10 -42.57 -61.31 3.09
C CYS A 10 -41.65 -60.93 4.27
N LEU A 11 -41.16 -59.69 4.16
CA LEU A 11 -41.26 -58.60 5.15
C LEU A 11 -40.60 -58.79 6.52
N ALA A 12 -39.31 -58.43 6.52
CA ALA A 12 -38.75 -57.35 7.32
C ALA A 12 -39.07 -57.33 8.83
N GLY A 13 -38.27 -58.08 9.58
CA GLY A 13 -37.79 -57.63 10.87
C GLY A 13 -36.74 -56.52 10.70
N LEU A 14 -36.63 -55.60 11.65
CA LEU A 14 -35.71 -55.75 12.78
C LEU A 14 -35.62 -54.41 13.53
N GLY A 15 -35.89 -54.45 14.82
CA GLY A 15 -35.51 -53.38 15.73
C GLY A 15 -34.05 -53.48 16.14
N LEU A 16 -33.48 -52.35 16.58
CA LEU A 16 -32.95 -52.14 17.93
C LEU A 16 -32.37 -50.71 18.07
N LEU A 17 -32.97 -49.97 19.02
CA LEU A 17 -32.40 -48.99 19.95
C LEU A 17 -31.74 -47.70 19.43
N PHE A 18 -32.34 -46.55 19.73
CA PHE A 18 -31.72 -45.42 20.47
C PHE A 18 -32.75 -44.33 20.82
N SER A 19 -32.47 -43.63 21.93
CA SER A 19 -32.83 -42.23 22.26
C SER A 19 -34.09 -41.88 23.08
N CYS A 20 -33.79 -41.51 24.33
CA CYS A 20 -34.07 -40.22 24.96
C CYS A 20 -35.50 -39.67 24.88
N ALA A 21 -36.17 -39.66 26.03
CA ALA A 21 -37.36 -38.85 26.32
C ALA A 21 -37.12 -37.38 25.90
N GLY A 22 -37.83 -36.96 24.85
CA GLY A 22 -37.81 -35.58 24.37
C GLY A 22 -38.57 -34.67 25.32
N ALA A 23 -37.88 -33.64 25.83
CA ALA A 23 -38.49 -32.47 26.44
C ALA A 23 -39.55 -31.85 25.49
N PRO A 24 -40.63 -31.24 26.01
CA PRO A 24 -41.62 -30.59 25.17
C PRO A 24 -40.94 -29.45 24.40
N LYS A 25 -40.94 -29.54 23.08
CA LYS A 25 -40.51 -28.43 22.20
C LYS A 25 -41.44 -27.25 22.49
N GLY A 26 -40.98 -26.31 23.32
CA GLY A 26 -41.64 -25.03 23.54
C GLY A 26 -41.86 -24.35 22.19
N ARG A 27 -43.12 -24.18 21.82
CA ARG A 27 -43.51 -23.42 20.63
C ARG A 27 -43.14 -21.97 20.91
N LEU A 28 -42.11 -21.44 20.23
CA LEU A 28 -41.76 -20.02 20.30
C LEU A 28 -42.96 -19.21 19.80
N THR A 29 -43.67 -18.54 20.72
CA THR A 29 -44.70 -17.57 20.37
C THR A 29 -44.04 -16.33 19.75
N ALA A 30 -44.44 -15.97 18.54
CA ALA A 30 -43.92 -14.79 17.86
C ALA A 30 -44.32 -13.52 18.62
N LYS A 31 -43.33 -12.81 19.17
CA LYS A 31 -43.53 -11.46 19.73
C LYS A 31 -43.63 -10.45 18.59
N SER A 32 -44.46 -9.44 18.76
CA SER A 32 -44.51 -8.28 17.87
C SER A 32 -43.20 -7.50 17.89
N CYS A 33 -42.92 -6.74 16.83
CA CYS A 33 -41.68 -5.96 16.76
C CYS A 33 -41.53 -4.99 17.95
N ILE A 34 -42.61 -4.35 18.39
CA ILE A 34 -42.59 -3.33 19.45
C ILE A 34 -42.35 -3.93 20.83
N GLU A 35 -42.80 -5.16 21.09
CA GLU A 35 -42.51 -5.85 22.36
C GLU A 35 -41.01 -6.09 22.56
N CYS A 36 -40.23 -6.15 21.47
CA CYS A 36 -38.77 -6.25 21.52
C CYS A 36 -38.05 -4.92 21.29
N HIS A 37 -38.68 -3.95 20.61
CA HIS A 37 -38.10 -2.63 20.24
C HIS A 37 -38.86 -1.47 20.89
N GLU A 38 -39.30 -1.64 22.14
CA GLU A 38 -40.17 -0.69 22.84
C GLU A 38 -39.49 0.67 23.04
N LYS A 39 -38.17 0.66 23.29
CA LYS A 39 -37.35 1.85 23.51
C LYS A 39 -37.29 2.72 22.25
N GLU A 40 -36.99 2.11 21.12
CA GLU A 40 -36.90 2.77 19.81
C GLU A 40 -38.27 3.29 19.39
N TYR A 41 -39.33 2.49 19.59
CA TYR A 41 -40.70 2.92 19.31
C TYR A 41 -41.08 4.17 20.12
N LYS A 42 -40.81 4.19 21.44
CA LYS A 42 -41.03 5.35 22.31
C LYS A 42 -40.29 6.60 21.82
N GLN A 43 -39.07 6.44 21.30
CA GLN A 43 -38.32 7.55 20.70
C GLN A 43 -38.97 8.07 19.42
N PHE A 44 -39.43 7.17 18.54
CA PHE A 44 -40.04 7.59 17.27
C PHE A 44 -41.36 8.32 17.47
N VAL A 45 -42.20 7.87 18.41
CA VAL A 45 -43.51 8.50 18.66
C VAL A 45 -43.41 9.79 19.48
N ALA A 46 -42.28 10.03 20.15
CA ALA A 46 -42.03 11.27 20.88
C ALA A 46 -41.72 12.48 19.96
N ALA A 47 -41.38 12.24 18.70
CA ALA A 47 -41.08 13.31 17.74
C ALA A 47 -42.36 13.99 17.23
N LYS A 48 -42.24 15.29 16.87
CA LYS A 48 -43.37 16.12 16.44
C LYS A 48 -44.12 15.57 15.21
N ASN A 49 -43.40 14.97 14.26
CA ASN A 49 -43.96 14.39 13.06
C ASN A 49 -43.56 12.91 13.01
N VAL A 50 -44.54 12.02 13.11
CA VAL A 50 -44.33 10.57 13.09
C VAL A 50 -44.85 10.03 11.76
N HIS A 51 -44.09 9.18 11.10
CA HIS A 51 -44.50 8.58 9.84
C HIS A 51 -45.68 7.61 10.07
N ALA A 52 -46.66 7.59 9.17
CA ALA A 52 -47.92 6.86 9.35
C ALA A 52 -47.71 5.35 9.67
N PRO A 53 -46.86 4.58 8.96
CA PRO A 53 -46.62 3.17 9.29
C PRO A 53 -46.06 2.96 10.71
N VAL A 54 -45.26 3.90 11.22
CA VAL A 54 -44.75 3.83 12.60
C VAL A 54 -45.85 4.17 13.59
N LYS A 55 -46.64 5.21 13.33
CA LYS A 55 -47.78 5.60 14.18
C LYS A 55 -48.80 4.46 14.30
N GLU A 56 -49.04 3.76 13.20
CA GLU A 56 -49.98 2.62 13.09
C GLU A 56 -49.37 1.28 13.52
N LYS A 57 -48.11 1.26 14.00
CA LYS A 57 -47.40 0.05 14.46
C LYS A 57 -47.18 -1.01 13.38
N GLN A 58 -47.17 -0.62 12.11
CA GLN A 58 -46.95 -1.49 10.95
C GLN A 58 -45.46 -1.58 10.58
N CYS A 59 -44.61 -2.00 11.51
CA CYS A 59 -43.16 -2.09 11.29
C CYS A 59 -42.81 -3.00 10.10
N GLU A 60 -43.60 -4.06 9.89
CA GLU A 60 -43.42 -5.01 8.79
C GLU A 60 -43.77 -4.43 7.42
N ALA A 61 -44.41 -3.26 7.32
CA ALA A 61 -44.65 -2.63 6.01
C ALA A 61 -43.33 -2.35 5.29
N CYS A 62 -42.28 -2.00 6.04
CA CYS A 62 -40.96 -1.69 5.50
C CYS A 62 -39.89 -2.71 5.92
N HIS A 63 -39.97 -3.26 7.12
CA HIS A 63 -38.97 -4.18 7.65
C HIS A 63 -39.38 -5.65 7.49
N ARG A 64 -38.37 -6.52 7.33
CA ARG A 64 -38.55 -7.96 7.46
C ARG A 64 -38.35 -8.35 8.92
N PRO A 65 -39.23 -9.19 9.49
CA PRO A 65 -39.00 -9.76 10.81
C PRO A 65 -37.64 -10.48 10.84
N HIS A 66 -36.82 -10.17 11.85
CA HIS A 66 -35.58 -10.88 12.11
C HIS A 66 -35.78 -11.80 13.31
N GLY A 67 -35.53 -13.09 13.09
CA GLY A 67 -35.56 -14.10 14.16
C GLY A 67 -34.24 -14.14 14.92
N LEU A 68 -33.77 -15.35 15.24
CA LEU A 68 -32.53 -15.60 15.99
C LEU A 68 -31.23 -15.03 15.38
N ILE A 69 -31.23 -14.70 14.09
CA ILE A 69 -30.01 -14.31 13.36
C ILE A 69 -29.63 -12.84 13.61
N GLY A 70 -30.55 -12.01 14.13
CA GLY A 70 -30.32 -10.61 14.46
C GLY A 70 -30.03 -9.71 13.25
N GLY A 71 -30.69 -8.54 13.17
CA GLY A 71 -30.40 -7.52 12.16
C GLY A 71 -31.65 -6.88 11.56
N VAL A 72 -31.54 -5.63 11.10
CA VAL A 72 -32.67 -4.90 10.52
C VAL A 72 -32.60 -4.96 8.99
N TYR A 73 -33.52 -5.71 8.39
CA TYR A 73 -33.59 -5.88 6.93
C TYR A 73 -34.82 -5.18 6.35
N LEU A 74 -34.67 -4.56 5.20
CA LEU A 74 -35.79 -3.95 4.47
C LEU A 74 -36.47 -4.98 3.56
N LYS A 75 -37.79 -4.83 3.36
CA LYS A 75 -38.54 -5.66 2.41
C LYS A 75 -38.02 -5.49 0.99
N GLN A 76 -37.62 -4.29 0.62
CA GLN A 76 -37.08 -3.93 -0.69
C GLN A 76 -35.98 -2.87 -0.51
N GLY A 77 -35.15 -2.69 -1.55
CA GLY A 77 -34.19 -1.60 -1.61
C GLY A 77 -34.85 -0.25 -1.89
N PHE A 78 -34.11 0.83 -1.66
CA PHE A 78 -34.51 2.16 -2.12
C PHE A 78 -34.22 2.33 -3.62
N PRO A 79 -35.04 3.10 -4.35
CA PRO A 79 -36.19 3.87 -3.87
C PRO A 79 -37.54 3.11 -3.87
N GLU A 80 -37.60 1.90 -4.45
CA GLU A 80 -38.85 1.17 -4.67
C GLU A 80 -39.65 0.91 -3.39
N LEU A 81 -38.96 0.69 -2.26
CA LEU A 81 -39.63 0.56 -0.97
C LEU A 81 -40.51 1.76 -0.63
N CYS A 82 -40.01 2.97 -0.82
CA CYS A 82 -40.75 4.20 -0.56
C CYS A 82 -41.87 4.40 -1.58
N PHE A 83 -41.58 4.12 -2.85
CA PHE A 83 -42.55 4.34 -3.92
C PHE A 83 -43.72 3.37 -3.94
N SER A 84 -43.62 2.23 -3.25
CA SER A 84 -44.75 1.32 -3.04
C SER A 84 -45.95 1.99 -2.34
N CYS A 85 -45.71 3.07 -1.57
CA CYS A 85 -46.77 3.88 -0.95
C CYS A 85 -46.76 5.34 -1.43
N HIS A 86 -45.61 5.87 -1.88
CA HIS A 86 -45.46 7.24 -2.37
C HIS A 86 -45.48 7.32 -3.91
N GLU A 87 -46.47 6.69 -4.54
CA GLU A 87 -46.57 6.60 -6.01
C GLU A 87 -46.60 7.97 -6.69
N GLU A 88 -47.26 8.96 -6.10
CA GLU A 88 -47.33 10.32 -6.66
C GLU A 88 -45.95 10.98 -6.74
N THR A 89 -45.06 10.67 -5.79
CA THR A 89 -43.66 11.12 -5.86
C THR A 89 -42.91 10.40 -6.98
N LYS A 90 -43.16 9.10 -7.20
CA LYS A 90 -42.60 8.34 -8.34
C LYS A 90 -43.06 8.89 -9.69
N LYS A 91 -44.31 9.36 -9.78
CA LYS A 91 -44.91 9.93 -11.00
C LYS A 91 -44.43 11.35 -11.29
N THR A 92 -43.75 12.02 -10.36
CA THR A 92 -43.29 13.39 -10.57
C THR A 92 -42.19 13.42 -11.64
N LYS A 93 -42.47 14.08 -12.77
CA LYS A 93 -41.53 14.21 -13.90
C LYS A 93 -41.02 15.64 -14.01
N GLY A 94 -39.78 15.78 -14.45
CA GLY A 94 -39.16 17.07 -14.78
C GLY A 94 -37.96 16.87 -15.69
N LYS A 95 -37.57 17.93 -16.40
CA LYS A 95 -36.36 17.91 -17.25
C LYS A 95 -35.07 17.79 -16.45
N ASN A 96 -35.07 18.22 -15.20
CA ASN A 96 -33.93 18.21 -14.30
C ASN A 96 -34.31 17.47 -13.02
N ALA A 97 -33.51 16.49 -12.62
CA ALA A 97 -33.66 15.78 -11.37
C ALA A 97 -32.52 16.11 -10.41
N HIS A 98 -32.83 16.19 -9.13
CA HIS A 98 -31.83 16.35 -8.08
C HIS A 98 -31.07 15.03 -7.93
N PRO A 99 -29.72 15.01 -7.96
CA PRO A 99 -28.97 13.74 -7.98
C PRO A 99 -29.29 12.78 -6.82
N PRO A 100 -29.52 13.21 -5.56
CA PRO A 100 -29.97 12.31 -4.50
C PRO A 100 -31.34 11.69 -4.77
N PHE A 101 -32.25 12.41 -5.44
CA PHE A 101 -33.57 11.89 -5.80
C PHE A 101 -33.47 10.89 -6.95
N GLU A 102 -32.71 11.22 -8.00
CA GLU A 102 -32.47 10.34 -9.16
C GLU A 102 -31.84 9.00 -8.76
N LYS A 103 -30.91 9.03 -7.79
CA LYS A 103 -30.27 7.83 -7.24
C LYS A 103 -31.14 7.06 -6.24
N GLY A 104 -32.30 7.59 -5.85
CA GLY A 104 -33.18 6.99 -4.86
C GLY A 104 -32.69 7.10 -3.41
N ASP A 105 -31.79 8.03 -3.11
CA ASP A 105 -31.20 8.24 -1.79
C ASP A 105 -32.13 9.04 -0.84
N CYS A 106 -33.43 8.71 -0.78
CA CYS A 106 -34.45 9.48 -0.06
C CYS A 106 -34.09 9.73 1.42
N ILE A 107 -33.48 8.72 2.05
CA ILE A 107 -33.12 8.76 3.47
C ILE A 107 -31.91 9.65 3.78
N LYS A 108 -31.23 10.23 2.78
CA LYS A 108 -30.20 11.25 3.06
C LYS A 108 -30.82 12.51 3.67
N CYS A 109 -32.01 12.88 3.20
CA CYS A 109 -32.71 14.07 3.65
C CYS A 109 -33.88 13.74 4.59
N HIS A 110 -34.57 12.62 4.34
CA HIS A 110 -35.75 12.21 5.11
C HIS A 110 -35.39 11.17 6.19
N ASN A 111 -36.10 11.23 7.32
CA ASN A 111 -36.13 10.18 8.32
C ASN A 111 -37.41 9.35 8.14
N PRO A 112 -37.32 8.08 7.71
CA PRO A 112 -38.50 7.28 7.39
C PRO A 112 -39.34 6.89 8.61
N HIS A 113 -38.86 7.14 9.83
CA HIS A 113 -39.60 6.83 11.06
C HIS A 113 -40.31 8.05 11.63
N SER A 114 -39.57 9.12 11.89
CA SER A 114 -40.08 10.32 12.52
C SER A 114 -39.09 11.48 12.46
N SER A 115 -39.58 12.72 12.60
CA SER A 115 -38.74 13.91 12.73
C SER A 115 -39.42 15.06 13.47
N GLY A 116 -38.62 15.93 14.08
CA GLY A 116 -39.07 17.23 14.57
C GLY A 116 -39.53 18.19 13.46
N HIS A 117 -39.19 17.92 12.20
CA HIS A 117 -39.47 18.78 11.06
C HIS A 117 -40.55 18.21 10.12
N ALA A 118 -41.30 19.11 9.47
CA ALA A 118 -42.34 18.74 8.51
C ALA A 118 -41.77 17.91 7.35
N ALA A 119 -42.62 17.08 6.72
CA ALA A 119 -42.23 16.13 5.67
C ALA A 119 -41.08 15.18 6.08
N LEU A 120 -40.90 14.97 7.39
CA LEU A 120 -39.91 14.06 7.96
C LEU A 120 -38.46 14.42 7.60
N LEU A 121 -38.14 15.68 7.37
CA LEU A 121 -36.76 16.09 7.09
C LEU A 121 -35.86 15.89 8.32
N LYS A 122 -34.63 15.41 8.15
CA LYS A 122 -33.69 15.20 9.25
C LYS A 122 -33.27 16.49 9.97
N LYS A 123 -33.30 17.63 9.28
CA LYS A 123 -33.02 18.97 9.81
C LYS A 123 -34.08 19.96 9.31
N GLY A 124 -33.95 21.23 9.67
CA GLY A 124 -34.80 22.30 9.13
C GLY A 124 -34.74 22.39 7.59
N LYS A 125 -35.70 23.09 6.98
CA LYS A 125 -35.82 23.21 5.51
C LYS A 125 -34.54 23.73 4.84
N ARG A 126 -33.88 24.73 5.44
CA ARG A 126 -32.59 25.27 4.98
C ARG A 126 -31.43 24.33 5.31
N ASP A 127 -31.32 23.93 6.57
CA ASP A 127 -30.18 23.15 7.06
C ASP A 127 -30.06 21.78 6.42
N THR A 128 -31.18 21.19 5.99
CA THR A 128 -31.18 19.93 5.23
C THR A 128 -30.47 20.08 3.89
N CYS A 129 -30.66 21.21 3.19
CA CYS A 129 -29.94 21.47 1.94
C CYS A 129 -28.45 21.75 2.21
N LEU A 130 -28.16 22.51 3.27
CA LEU A 130 -26.80 22.92 3.62
C LEU A 130 -25.94 21.80 4.20
N THR A 131 -26.46 20.58 4.40
CA THR A 131 -25.63 19.42 4.73
C THR A 131 -24.76 18.97 3.56
N CYS A 132 -25.15 19.31 2.33
CA CYS A 132 -24.38 19.00 1.12
C CYS A 132 -23.97 20.27 0.37
N HIS A 133 -24.77 21.34 0.45
CA HIS A 133 -24.49 22.64 -0.18
C HIS A 133 -23.75 23.59 0.77
N GLU A 134 -22.52 23.23 1.14
CA GLU A 134 -21.73 23.93 2.18
C GLU A 134 -21.01 25.21 1.71
N SER A 135 -21.35 25.72 0.52
CA SER A 135 -20.64 26.87 -0.07
C SER A 135 -20.80 28.14 0.76
N GLU A 136 -19.72 28.93 0.82
CA GLU A 136 -19.68 30.29 1.40
C GLU A 136 -20.79 31.20 0.85
N LYS A 137 -21.22 30.95 -0.40
CA LYS A 137 -22.28 31.69 -1.11
C LYS A 137 -23.66 31.66 -0.41
N PHE A 138 -23.88 30.73 0.52
CA PHE A 138 -25.13 30.58 1.27
C PHE A 138 -25.05 31.06 2.72
N ARG A 139 -23.85 31.46 3.16
CA ARG A 139 -23.51 31.73 4.57
C ARG A 139 -22.90 33.12 4.77
N GLN A 140 -23.12 34.04 3.82
CA GLN A 140 -22.70 35.43 3.99
C GLN A 140 -23.58 36.15 5.01
N GLU A 141 -23.13 37.30 5.49
CA GLU A 141 -23.80 38.11 6.54
C GLU A 141 -25.24 38.47 6.17
N PHE A 142 -25.45 38.98 4.95
CA PHE A 142 -26.77 39.40 4.49
C PHE A 142 -27.43 38.29 3.68
N ILE A 143 -28.34 37.57 4.34
CA ILE A 143 -29.17 36.53 3.70
C ILE A 143 -30.43 37.19 3.14
N TYR A 144 -30.69 36.96 1.85
CA TYR A 144 -31.95 37.39 1.24
C TYR A 144 -33.12 36.67 1.93
N GLN A 145 -34.11 37.40 2.45
CA GLN A 145 -35.12 36.84 3.37
C GLN A 145 -35.86 35.59 2.81
N PRO A 146 -36.27 35.53 1.52
CA PRO A 146 -36.78 34.29 0.90
C PRO A 146 -35.81 33.10 0.89
N ALA A 147 -34.49 33.35 0.90
CA ALA A 147 -33.45 32.31 0.95
C ALA A 147 -33.33 31.63 2.32
N GLY A 148 -34.03 32.13 3.36
CA GLY A 148 -34.24 31.39 4.61
C GLY A 148 -35.00 30.06 4.41
N ASN A 149 -35.69 29.89 3.28
CA ASN A 149 -36.30 28.64 2.85
C ASN A 149 -36.03 28.40 1.35
N CYS A 150 -35.07 27.54 1.01
CA CYS A 150 -34.69 27.25 -0.37
C CYS A 150 -35.87 26.77 -1.24
N GLN A 151 -36.86 26.12 -0.62
CA GLN A 151 -38.05 25.61 -1.31
C GLN A 151 -39.00 26.72 -1.78
N THR A 152 -38.74 27.99 -1.44
CA THR A 152 -39.46 29.15 -2.00
C THR A 152 -39.23 29.23 -3.50
N CYS A 153 -37.98 29.10 -3.94
CA CYS A 153 -37.57 29.21 -5.34
C CYS A 153 -37.29 27.84 -6.00
N HIS A 154 -36.84 26.85 -5.21
CA HIS A 154 -36.42 25.54 -5.72
C HIS A 154 -37.45 24.42 -5.48
N LEU A 155 -37.43 23.41 -6.35
CA LEU A 155 -38.13 22.13 -6.21
C LEU A 155 -37.09 21.03 -5.89
N PRO A 156 -37.03 20.50 -4.66
CA PRO A 156 -35.89 19.70 -4.17
C PRO A 156 -35.72 18.31 -4.81
N HIS A 157 -36.68 17.85 -5.61
CA HIS A 157 -36.64 16.53 -6.25
C HIS A 157 -36.47 16.64 -7.76
N VAL A 158 -37.44 17.26 -8.44
CA VAL A 158 -37.43 17.44 -9.88
C VAL A 158 -38.02 18.78 -10.24
N ALA A 159 -37.52 19.38 -11.33
CA ALA A 159 -38.05 20.61 -11.89
C ALA A 159 -37.91 20.63 -13.41
N ASN A 160 -38.66 21.52 -14.06
CA ASN A 160 -38.55 21.72 -15.51
C ASN A 160 -37.43 22.70 -15.90
N PHE A 161 -36.93 23.48 -14.96
CA PHE A 161 -35.91 24.50 -15.20
C PHE A 161 -34.56 24.10 -14.58
N PRO A 162 -33.43 24.60 -15.14
CA PRO A 162 -32.10 24.38 -14.56
C PRO A 162 -32.04 24.79 -13.09
N TYR A 163 -31.07 24.20 -12.36
CA TYR A 163 -30.88 24.42 -10.91
C TYR A 163 -32.12 24.14 -10.06
N LEU A 164 -33.04 23.32 -10.56
CA LEU A 164 -34.28 22.94 -9.91
C LEU A 164 -35.19 24.12 -9.56
N LEU A 165 -35.19 25.18 -10.37
CA LEU A 165 -36.06 26.34 -10.14
C LEU A 165 -37.52 26.03 -10.48
N LYS A 166 -38.45 26.67 -9.75
CA LYS A 166 -39.90 26.58 -10.02
C LYS A 166 -40.33 27.26 -11.33
N LYS A 167 -39.60 28.30 -11.73
CA LYS A 167 -39.84 29.15 -12.90
C LYS A 167 -38.49 29.45 -13.58
N PRO A 168 -38.48 30.03 -14.81
CA PRO A 168 -37.24 30.57 -15.38
C PRO A 168 -36.53 31.52 -14.41
N GLU A 169 -35.20 31.60 -14.51
CA GLU A 169 -34.32 32.26 -13.53
C GLU A 169 -34.72 33.70 -13.20
N ASN A 170 -35.14 34.50 -14.19
CA ASN A 170 -35.55 35.88 -13.93
C ASN A 170 -37.00 35.98 -13.45
N SER A 171 -37.88 35.14 -13.98
CA SER A 171 -39.29 35.14 -13.62
C SER A 171 -39.51 34.79 -12.15
N VAL A 172 -38.68 33.93 -11.55
CA VAL A 172 -38.78 33.61 -10.12
C VAL A 172 -38.40 34.81 -9.23
N CYS A 173 -37.50 35.67 -9.68
CA CYS A 173 -37.14 36.90 -8.95
C CYS A 173 -38.29 37.91 -8.99
N LEU A 174 -38.94 38.05 -10.15
CA LEU A 174 -40.02 39.01 -10.37
C LEU A 174 -41.32 38.67 -9.63
N ASP A 175 -41.44 37.47 -9.06
CA ASP A 175 -42.54 37.12 -8.15
C ASP A 175 -42.51 37.97 -6.86
N CYS A 176 -41.35 38.50 -6.48
CA CYS A 176 -41.17 39.35 -5.29
C CYS A 176 -40.57 40.72 -5.62
N HIS A 177 -39.71 40.83 -6.63
CA HIS A 177 -39.07 42.08 -7.03
C HIS A 177 -39.84 42.80 -8.13
N LYS A 178 -40.50 43.91 -7.79
CA LYS A 178 -41.21 44.73 -8.76
C LYS A 178 -40.25 45.58 -9.59
N THR A 179 -40.55 45.70 -10.88
CA THR A 179 -39.65 46.33 -11.87
C THR A 179 -39.43 47.82 -11.63
N ASP A 180 -40.42 48.56 -11.14
CA ASP A 180 -40.35 49.97 -10.73
C ASP A 180 -39.34 50.20 -9.58
N ILE A 181 -39.36 49.31 -8.58
CA ILE A 181 -38.41 49.33 -7.46
C ILE A 181 -37.00 48.99 -7.95
N ILE A 182 -36.88 48.01 -8.85
CA ILE A 182 -35.60 47.64 -9.46
C ILE A 182 -35.03 48.85 -10.21
N THR A 183 -35.80 49.47 -11.11
CA THR A 183 -35.35 50.60 -11.92
C THR A 183 -34.92 51.79 -11.06
N SER A 184 -35.69 52.16 -10.04
CA SER A 184 -35.34 53.26 -9.14
C SER A 184 -34.07 52.99 -8.33
N THR A 185 -33.90 51.76 -7.82
CA THR A 185 -32.69 51.35 -7.09
C THR A 185 -31.45 51.33 -7.98
N HIS A 186 -31.63 51.13 -9.29
CA HIS A 186 -30.57 51.16 -10.29
C HIS A 186 -30.52 52.51 -11.01
N LYS A 187 -30.62 53.63 -10.29
CA LYS A 187 -30.45 55.00 -10.83
C LYS A 187 -31.35 55.30 -12.03
N ASN A 188 -32.59 54.83 -12.00
CA ASN A 188 -33.58 54.93 -13.07
C ASN A 188 -33.14 54.30 -14.41
N TYR A 189 -32.20 53.37 -14.38
CA TYR A 189 -31.85 52.59 -15.56
C TYR A 189 -32.93 51.54 -15.85
N PRO A 190 -33.43 51.48 -17.09
CA PRO A 190 -34.26 50.38 -17.52
C PRO A 190 -33.35 49.17 -17.67
N LEU A 191 -33.21 48.38 -16.61
CA LEU A 191 -32.64 47.03 -16.68
C LEU A 191 -33.62 46.15 -17.47
N THR A 192 -33.74 46.40 -18.76
CA THR A 192 -34.43 45.53 -19.72
C THR A 192 -33.46 44.40 -20.04
N GLY A 193 -33.32 43.47 -19.10
CA GLY A 193 -32.36 42.39 -19.21
C GLY A 193 -32.68 41.24 -18.27
N ASP A 194 -32.48 40.03 -18.78
CA ASP A 194 -32.71 38.73 -18.19
C ASP A 194 -31.46 38.22 -17.44
N HIS A 195 -30.75 39.11 -16.76
CA HIS A 195 -29.43 38.81 -16.18
C HIS A 195 -29.27 39.32 -14.74
N CYS A 196 -30.31 39.23 -13.89
CA CYS A 196 -30.26 39.69 -12.50
C CYS A 196 -29.09 39.06 -11.72
N VAL A 197 -28.87 37.77 -11.95
CA VAL A 197 -27.80 37.01 -11.28
C VAL A 197 -26.41 37.31 -11.82
N SER A 198 -26.25 38.06 -12.92
CA SER A 198 -24.92 38.44 -13.41
C SER A 198 -24.14 39.28 -12.39
N CYS A 199 -24.86 40.11 -11.63
CA CYS A 199 -24.30 41.00 -10.62
C CYS A 199 -24.72 40.62 -9.20
N HIS A 200 -25.93 40.06 -9.02
CA HIS A 200 -26.46 39.70 -7.70
C HIS A 200 -26.29 38.22 -7.38
N SER A 201 -26.07 37.93 -6.10
CA SER A 201 -26.22 36.60 -5.54
C SER A 201 -27.68 36.38 -5.14
N PRO A 202 -28.37 35.32 -5.62
CA PRO A 202 -29.78 35.10 -5.29
C PRO A 202 -30.01 34.60 -3.85
N HIS A 203 -28.95 34.36 -3.07
CA HIS A 203 -29.04 33.72 -1.75
C HIS A 203 -28.54 34.62 -0.62
N SER A 204 -27.29 35.06 -0.72
CA SER A 204 -26.65 35.89 0.31
C SER A 204 -25.48 36.67 -0.25
N GLY A 205 -25.14 37.79 0.38
CA GLY A 205 -24.02 38.66 0.01
C GLY A 205 -23.36 39.28 1.24
N LYS A 206 -22.18 39.88 1.00
CA LYS A 206 -21.39 40.56 2.03
C LYS A 206 -21.96 41.91 2.45
N GLU A 207 -22.71 42.53 1.55
CA GLU A 207 -23.34 43.84 1.73
C GLU A 207 -24.86 43.70 1.49
N LYS A 208 -25.63 44.73 1.87
CA LYS A 208 -27.10 44.73 1.77
C LYS A 208 -27.61 44.66 0.33
N GLU A 209 -26.79 45.07 -0.63
CA GLU A 209 -27.02 45.05 -2.07
C GLU A 209 -26.94 43.63 -2.65
N ILE A 210 -26.46 42.66 -1.87
CA ILE A 210 -26.39 41.22 -2.23
C ILE A 210 -25.70 41.00 -3.58
N LEU A 211 -24.58 41.71 -3.83
CA LEU A 211 -23.72 41.43 -4.98
C LEU A 211 -23.08 40.04 -4.86
N ARG A 212 -22.62 39.49 -5.99
CA ARG A 212 -21.83 38.25 -5.98
C ARG A 212 -20.57 38.41 -5.11
N LEU A 213 -20.02 37.28 -4.67
CA LEU A 213 -19.00 37.23 -3.60
C LEU A 213 -17.76 38.10 -3.85
N TYR A 214 -17.40 38.28 -5.13
CA TYR A 214 -16.34 39.15 -5.60
C TYR A 214 -16.90 40.13 -6.63
N SER A 215 -16.91 41.41 -6.29
CA SER A 215 -17.31 42.48 -7.20
C SER A 215 -16.10 43.27 -7.67
N HIS A 216 -16.08 43.60 -8.95
CA HIS A 216 -15.13 44.53 -9.54
C HIS A 216 -15.46 45.95 -9.06
N GLN A 217 -14.48 46.65 -8.47
CA GLN A 217 -14.68 47.94 -7.79
C GLN A 217 -15.47 49.00 -8.59
N PRO A 218 -15.28 49.15 -9.92
CA PRO A 218 -16.07 50.07 -10.74
C PRO A 218 -17.58 49.83 -10.75
N ILE A 219 -18.09 48.69 -10.26
CA ILE A 219 -19.54 48.39 -10.24
C ILE A 219 -20.36 49.44 -9.47
N LYS A 220 -19.75 50.17 -8.51
CA LYS A 220 -20.42 51.24 -7.76
C LYS A 220 -20.55 52.54 -8.57
N ASP A 221 -19.79 52.67 -9.66
CA ASP A 221 -19.79 53.83 -10.55
C ASP A 221 -19.84 53.42 -12.03
N CYS A 222 -21.05 53.07 -12.48
CA CYS A 222 -21.31 52.61 -13.84
C CYS A 222 -20.83 53.59 -14.92
N TYR A 223 -20.84 54.90 -14.63
CA TYR A 223 -20.49 55.94 -15.60
C TYR A 223 -19.01 55.95 -15.95
N LYS A 224 -18.14 55.28 -15.19
CA LYS A 224 -16.73 55.13 -15.59
C LYS A 224 -16.59 54.31 -16.86
N CYS A 225 -17.45 53.33 -17.04
CA CYS A 225 -17.39 52.36 -18.13
C CYS A 225 -18.51 52.53 -19.15
N HIS A 226 -19.70 52.92 -18.70
CA HIS A 226 -20.90 53.06 -19.51
C HIS A 226 -21.24 54.53 -19.79
N GLN A 227 -21.92 54.78 -20.91
CA GLN A 227 -22.57 56.05 -21.19
C GLN A 227 -23.76 56.25 -20.24
N GLY A 228 -23.95 57.48 -19.77
CA GLY A 228 -25.08 57.83 -18.91
C GLY A 228 -26.43 57.85 -19.64
N PRO A 229 -27.52 58.18 -18.93
CA PRO A 229 -28.87 58.19 -19.51
C PRO A 229 -29.04 59.20 -20.64
N GLU A 230 -28.21 60.24 -20.69
CA GLU A 230 -28.19 61.28 -21.74
C GLU A 230 -27.30 60.91 -22.95
N GLY A 231 -26.65 59.74 -22.94
CA GLY A 231 -25.80 59.28 -24.03
C GLY A 231 -26.59 58.92 -25.30
N LYS A 232 -25.93 58.97 -26.47
CA LYS A 232 -26.55 58.61 -27.78
C LYS A 232 -27.16 57.20 -27.77
N ILE A 233 -26.53 56.29 -27.05
CA ILE A 233 -27.07 54.96 -26.73
C ILE A 233 -26.86 54.78 -25.23
N PRO A 234 -27.91 55.02 -24.40
CA PRO A 234 -27.82 54.88 -22.96
C PRO A 234 -27.23 53.53 -22.56
N PHE A 235 -26.33 53.53 -21.57
CA PHE A 235 -25.68 52.33 -21.01
C PHE A 235 -24.75 51.55 -21.96
N SER A 236 -24.49 52.04 -23.18
CA SER A 236 -23.43 51.47 -24.03
C SER A 236 -22.03 51.71 -23.44
N LEU A 237 -21.05 50.89 -23.80
CA LEU A 237 -19.67 51.09 -23.33
C LEU A 237 -19.06 52.37 -23.92
N LYS A 238 -18.25 53.09 -23.11
CA LYS A 238 -17.52 54.30 -23.54
C LYS A 238 -16.41 53.99 -24.54
N LYS A 239 -15.80 52.81 -24.44
CA LYS A 239 -14.77 52.30 -25.36
C LYS A 239 -15.11 50.86 -25.74
N LYS A 240 -14.62 50.43 -26.91
CA LYS A 240 -14.89 49.08 -27.41
C LYS A 240 -14.02 48.05 -26.70
N GLY A 241 -14.64 46.95 -26.28
CA GLY A 241 -13.95 45.76 -25.78
C GLY A 241 -12.95 46.06 -24.68
N ASN A 242 -11.78 45.46 -24.78
CA ASN A 242 -10.79 45.45 -23.71
C ASN A 242 -9.91 46.71 -23.63
N ASP A 243 -10.02 47.62 -24.61
CA ASP A 243 -9.38 48.94 -24.50
C ASP A 243 -9.97 49.77 -23.34
N LEU A 244 -11.21 49.48 -22.93
CA LEU A 244 -11.82 50.07 -21.73
C LEU A 244 -11.13 49.61 -20.44
N CYS A 245 -10.70 48.36 -20.37
CA CYS A 245 -10.05 47.78 -19.19
C CYS A 245 -8.69 48.48 -18.93
N TYR A 246 -7.98 48.82 -20.01
CA TYR A 246 -6.65 49.43 -19.93
C TYR A 246 -6.66 50.91 -19.49
N ASP A 247 -7.83 51.54 -19.34
CA ASP A 247 -7.93 52.87 -18.72
C ASP A 247 -7.59 52.84 -17.22
N CYS A 248 -7.67 51.66 -16.60
CA CYS A 248 -7.28 51.46 -15.20
C CYS A 248 -6.21 50.38 -15.04
N HIS A 249 -6.17 49.37 -15.93
CA HIS A 249 -5.16 48.32 -15.91
C HIS A 249 -3.97 48.71 -16.80
N ASP A 250 -2.81 48.97 -16.20
CA ASP A 250 -1.63 49.38 -16.96
C ASP A 250 -0.98 48.19 -17.68
N LYS A 251 -1.21 48.09 -19.00
CA LYS A 251 -0.67 47.02 -19.86
C LYS A 251 0.86 46.99 -19.90
N ASP A 252 1.52 48.10 -19.58
CA ASP A 252 2.96 48.26 -19.64
C ASP A 252 3.63 47.92 -18.29
N LYS A 253 2.85 47.42 -17.31
CA LYS A 253 3.33 46.95 -16.01
C LYS A 253 3.00 45.48 -15.77
N ALA A 254 3.69 44.87 -14.81
CA ALA A 254 3.38 43.52 -14.35
C ALA A 254 1.95 43.47 -13.76
N PRO A 255 1.18 42.40 -14.03
CA PRO A 255 1.59 41.15 -14.67
C PRO A 255 1.36 41.09 -16.19
N PHE A 256 1.24 42.21 -16.90
CA PHE A 256 0.87 42.23 -18.33
C PHE A 256 2.05 42.33 -19.31
N ASN A 257 3.23 42.76 -18.85
CA ASN A 257 4.35 43.18 -19.70
C ASN A 257 5.59 42.23 -19.67
N ALA A 258 5.45 40.97 -19.25
CA ALA A 258 6.59 40.05 -19.19
C ALA A 258 6.89 39.37 -20.54
N SER A 259 8.04 38.71 -20.65
CA SER A 259 8.56 38.14 -21.91
C SER A 259 7.66 37.10 -22.56
N TYR A 260 6.99 36.26 -21.77
CA TYR A 260 6.03 35.28 -22.27
C TYR A 260 4.62 35.72 -21.91
N ILE A 261 3.86 36.11 -22.94
CA ILE A 261 2.50 36.62 -22.81
C ILE A 261 1.51 35.50 -23.17
N HIS A 262 0.47 35.35 -22.37
CA HIS A 262 -0.60 34.39 -22.63
C HIS A 262 -1.48 34.88 -23.79
N SER A 263 -1.89 33.99 -24.70
CA SER A 263 -2.64 34.38 -25.90
C SER A 263 -3.88 35.23 -25.62
N PRO A 264 -4.76 34.90 -24.64
CA PRO A 264 -5.93 35.75 -24.33
C PRO A 264 -5.57 37.18 -23.91
N LEU A 265 -4.40 37.40 -23.32
CA LEU A 265 -3.93 38.74 -23.01
C LEU A 265 -3.43 39.45 -24.28
N LYS A 266 -2.66 38.76 -25.12
CA LYS A 266 -2.15 39.27 -26.39
C LYS A 266 -3.27 39.68 -27.34
N ASP A 267 -4.31 38.85 -27.41
CA ASP A 267 -5.48 39.04 -28.28
C ASP A 267 -6.47 40.05 -27.68
N LYS A 268 -6.19 40.55 -26.47
CA LYS A 268 -7.04 41.45 -25.69
C LYS A 268 -8.44 40.87 -25.54
N ASP A 269 -8.57 39.70 -24.91
CA ASP A 269 -9.82 38.97 -24.66
C ASP A 269 -10.08 38.77 -23.15
N CYS A 270 -10.00 39.86 -22.37
CA CYS A 270 -10.09 39.79 -20.91
C CYS A 270 -11.40 39.15 -20.42
N THR A 271 -12.51 39.41 -21.11
CA THR A 271 -13.85 38.94 -20.76
C THR A 271 -14.09 37.45 -20.99
N THR A 272 -13.18 36.76 -21.66
CA THR A 272 -13.20 35.29 -21.77
C THR A 272 -12.90 34.64 -20.42
N CYS A 273 -12.08 35.29 -19.60
CA CYS A 273 -11.65 34.82 -18.29
C CYS A 273 -12.30 35.59 -17.15
N HIS A 274 -12.49 36.91 -17.29
CA HIS A 274 -13.01 37.80 -16.26
C HIS A 274 -14.45 38.22 -16.52
N ALA A 275 -15.26 38.27 -15.46
CA ALA A 275 -16.52 38.97 -15.46
C ALA A 275 -16.26 40.46 -15.17
N ALA A 276 -16.74 41.35 -16.04
CA ALA A 276 -16.47 42.78 -15.94
C ALA A 276 -17.05 43.46 -14.69
N HIS A 277 -18.07 42.83 -14.06
CA HIS A 277 -18.83 43.40 -12.96
C HIS A 277 -18.67 42.61 -11.67
N ALA A 278 -19.11 41.36 -11.63
CA ALA A 278 -19.05 40.54 -10.42
C ALA A 278 -19.02 39.06 -10.75
N SER A 279 -18.52 38.26 -9.81
CA SER A 279 -18.47 36.82 -9.89
C SER A 279 -18.47 36.21 -8.49
N ASP A 280 -18.79 34.92 -8.40
CA ASP A 280 -18.57 34.17 -7.18
C ASP A 280 -17.14 33.60 -7.08
N PHE A 281 -16.32 33.80 -8.10
CA PHE A 281 -14.96 33.26 -8.19
C PHE A 281 -13.92 34.35 -7.94
N LYS A 282 -12.89 34.00 -7.15
CA LYS A 282 -11.79 34.91 -6.79
C LYS A 282 -11.12 35.47 -8.04
N GLY A 283 -10.74 36.75 -8.01
CA GLY A 283 -10.20 37.44 -9.19
C GLY A 283 -11.27 37.82 -10.22
N VAL A 284 -12.54 37.73 -9.84
CA VAL A 284 -13.70 38.06 -10.68
C VAL A 284 -13.68 37.27 -11.99
N THR A 285 -13.38 35.97 -11.94
CA THR A 285 -13.33 35.11 -13.12
C THR A 285 -14.72 34.60 -13.51
N VAL A 286 -14.94 34.23 -14.77
CA VAL A 286 -16.25 33.72 -15.23
C VAL A 286 -16.57 32.30 -14.74
N ARG A 287 -15.54 31.55 -14.34
CA ARG A 287 -15.62 30.17 -13.83
C ARG A 287 -14.59 29.96 -12.72
N ALA A 288 -14.74 28.88 -11.95
CA ALA A 288 -13.71 28.43 -11.02
C ALA A 288 -12.40 28.15 -11.76
N GLU A 289 -11.26 28.45 -11.12
CA GLU A 289 -9.93 28.48 -11.73
C GLU A 289 -9.59 27.24 -12.57
N LYS A 290 -9.62 26.04 -11.98
CA LYS A 290 -9.37 24.78 -12.70
C LYS A 290 -10.29 24.62 -13.91
N THR A 291 -11.59 24.83 -13.73
CA THR A 291 -12.57 24.69 -14.82
C THR A 291 -12.35 25.73 -15.93
N LEU A 292 -11.94 26.94 -15.57
CA LEU A 292 -11.61 28.00 -16.52
C LEU A 292 -10.38 27.62 -17.35
N CYS A 293 -9.28 27.22 -16.72
CA CYS A 293 -8.07 26.85 -17.44
C CYS A 293 -8.31 25.64 -18.35
N LEU A 294 -9.02 24.63 -17.85
CA LEU A 294 -9.28 23.39 -18.57
C LEU A 294 -10.35 23.51 -19.67
N SER A 295 -11.06 24.64 -19.79
CA SER A 295 -11.96 24.86 -20.94
C SER A 295 -11.22 25.11 -22.25
N CYS A 296 -9.91 25.40 -22.18
CA CYS A 296 -9.06 25.59 -23.35
C CYS A 296 -7.83 24.65 -23.35
N HIS A 297 -7.31 24.30 -22.16
CA HIS A 297 -6.14 23.41 -22.03
C HIS A 297 -6.52 21.92 -22.00
N GLU A 298 -7.18 21.44 -23.06
CA GLU A 298 -7.71 20.07 -23.16
C GLU A 298 -6.63 18.99 -22.98
N LYS A 299 -5.41 19.18 -23.53
CA LYS A 299 -4.29 18.24 -23.31
C LYS A 299 -3.94 18.06 -21.83
N THR A 300 -4.04 19.13 -21.05
CA THR A 300 -3.81 19.05 -19.60
C THR A 300 -4.97 18.32 -18.95
N LYS A 301 -6.21 18.62 -19.35
CA LYS A 301 -7.42 17.95 -18.85
C LYS A 301 -7.37 16.44 -19.05
N GLU A 302 -7.03 15.97 -20.25
CA GLU A 302 -6.83 14.54 -20.55
C GLU A 302 -5.78 13.91 -19.63
N LYS A 303 -4.69 14.65 -19.36
CA LYS A 303 -3.63 14.16 -18.46
C LYS A 303 -4.10 14.04 -17.01
N LEU A 304 -5.07 14.84 -16.59
CA LEU A 304 -5.63 14.76 -15.23
C LEU A 304 -6.54 13.53 -15.04
N ASP A 305 -6.77 12.72 -16.07
CA ASP A 305 -7.41 11.40 -15.93
C ASP A 305 -6.45 10.34 -15.36
N ASN A 306 -5.16 10.67 -15.25
CA ASN A 306 -4.18 9.82 -14.59
C ASN A 306 -4.45 9.69 -13.09
N LYS A 307 -4.04 8.54 -12.54
CA LYS A 307 -4.28 8.19 -11.13
C LYS A 307 -3.57 9.10 -10.12
N PHE A 308 -2.35 9.53 -10.41
CA PHE A 308 -1.55 10.33 -9.50
C PHE A 308 -1.49 11.75 -10.01
N ILE A 309 -2.17 12.65 -9.30
CA ILE A 309 -2.31 14.06 -9.66
C ILE A 309 -1.65 14.89 -8.57
N HIS A 310 -0.81 15.83 -8.98
CA HIS A 310 -0.11 16.70 -8.05
C HIS A 310 -1.11 17.56 -7.25
N LYS A 311 -0.88 17.65 -5.93
CA LYS A 311 -1.84 18.18 -4.96
C LYS A 311 -2.42 19.56 -5.30
N PRO A 312 -1.64 20.59 -5.72
CA PRO A 312 -2.20 21.89 -6.08
C PRO A 312 -3.28 21.81 -7.18
N ILE A 313 -3.15 20.87 -8.11
CA ILE A 313 -4.10 20.72 -9.22
C ILE A 313 -5.37 19.97 -8.80
N VAL A 314 -5.26 19.06 -7.82
CA VAL A 314 -6.44 18.47 -7.18
C VAL A 314 -7.24 19.57 -6.49
N GLN A 315 -6.57 20.52 -5.84
CA GLN A 315 -7.18 21.69 -5.19
C GLN A 315 -7.68 22.74 -6.20
N GLY A 316 -7.25 22.63 -7.46
CA GLY A 316 -7.65 23.54 -8.54
C GLY A 316 -6.87 24.85 -8.58
N GLU A 317 -5.67 24.84 -8.00
CA GLU A 317 -4.76 25.98 -7.85
C GLU A 317 -3.67 25.93 -8.94
N CYS A 318 -4.04 26.28 -10.16
CA CYS A 318 -3.12 26.44 -11.29
C CYS A 318 -2.22 27.68 -11.13
N VAL A 319 -2.73 28.75 -10.54
CA VAL A 319 -2.05 30.06 -10.46
C VAL A 319 -0.96 30.14 -9.38
N VAL A 320 -0.84 29.10 -8.56
CA VAL A 320 0.30 28.94 -7.64
C VAL A 320 1.61 28.78 -8.42
N CYS A 321 1.56 28.13 -9.59
CA CYS A 321 2.73 27.91 -10.44
C CYS A 321 2.70 28.72 -11.74
N HIS A 322 1.50 29.04 -12.25
CA HIS A 322 1.34 29.74 -13.53
C HIS A 322 0.81 31.16 -13.34
N ASN A 323 1.36 32.12 -14.07
CA ASN A 323 0.73 33.43 -14.20
C ASN A 323 -0.20 33.42 -15.43
N PRO A 324 -1.52 33.60 -15.28
CA PRO A 324 -2.46 33.51 -16.40
C PRO A 324 -2.37 34.69 -17.39
N HIS A 325 -1.54 35.70 -17.12
CA HIS A 325 -1.36 36.89 -17.94
C HIS A 325 -0.03 36.84 -18.70
N SER A 326 1.08 36.99 -17.98
CA SER A 326 2.42 36.90 -18.55
C SER A 326 3.43 36.49 -17.48
N ALA A 327 4.56 35.93 -17.90
CA ALA A 327 5.65 35.58 -17.00
C ALA A 327 7.02 35.68 -17.69
N PRO A 328 8.12 35.80 -16.92
CA PRO A 328 9.47 35.83 -17.47
C PRO A 328 9.94 34.47 -18.03
N ASN A 329 9.36 33.35 -17.57
CA ASN A 329 9.76 32.02 -18.03
C ASN A 329 8.70 31.38 -18.96
N LYS A 330 9.16 30.45 -19.81
CA LYS A 330 8.30 29.66 -20.71
C LYS A 330 7.18 28.99 -19.93
N LYS A 331 6.05 28.75 -20.61
CA LYS A 331 4.82 28.17 -20.02
C LYS A 331 4.22 29.04 -18.91
N LEU A 332 4.48 30.35 -18.96
CA LEU A 332 3.90 31.35 -18.06
C LEU A 332 4.24 31.11 -16.59
N ILE A 333 5.50 30.78 -16.33
CA ILE A 333 5.98 30.44 -14.99
C ILE A 333 6.71 31.68 -14.38
N PRO A 334 6.32 32.14 -13.18
CA PRO A 334 6.86 33.38 -12.62
C PRO A 334 8.29 33.24 -12.06
N LEU A 335 8.66 32.04 -11.59
CA LEU A 335 9.97 31.76 -10.98
C LEU A 335 10.63 30.54 -11.67
N PRO A 336 11.97 30.38 -11.59
CA PRO A 336 12.61 29.14 -12.03
C PRO A 336 11.94 27.90 -11.42
N VAL A 337 11.85 26.81 -12.18
CA VAL A 337 11.04 25.63 -11.80
C VAL A 337 11.38 25.10 -10.41
N ALA A 338 12.67 24.98 -10.08
CA ALA A 338 13.07 24.48 -8.76
C ALA A 338 12.68 25.43 -7.63
N ALA A 339 12.75 26.76 -7.85
CA ALA A 339 12.29 27.74 -6.86
C ALA A 339 10.78 27.56 -6.57
N LEU A 340 9.96 27.39 -7.61
CA LEU A 340 8.53 27.07 -7.43
C LEU A 340 8.32 25.78 -6.64
N CYS A 341 9.08 24.73 -6.96
CA CYS A 341 9.00 23.48 -6.22
C CYS A 341 9.37 23.71 -4.74
N TYR A 342 10.38 24.54 -4.46
CA TYR A 342 10.84 24.78 -3.10
C TYR A 342 9.92 25.63 -2.22
N ASP A 343 8.96 26.35 -2.82
CA ASP A 343 7.91 27.05 -2.07
C ASP A 343 7.03 26.07 -1.26
N CYS A 344 6.94 24.81 -1.72
CA CYS A 344 6.21 23.73 -1.02
C CYS A 344 7.11 22.58 -0.55
N HIS A 345 8.16 22.24 -1.30
CA HIS A 345 9.06 21.12 -1.02
C HIS A 345 10.34 21.60 -0.36
N LYS A 346 10.63 21.14 0.86
CA LYS A 346 11.81 21.62 1.60
C LYS A 346 13.11 21.29 0.87
N LYS A 347 13.93 22.32 0.64
CA LYS A 347 15.18 22.23 -0.13
C LYS A 347 16.21 21.28 0.51
N ASP A 348 16.19 21.12 1.83
CA ASP A 348 17.09 20.24 2.60
C ASP A 348 17.05 18.78 2.14
N ALA A 349 15.90 18.29 1.68
CA ALA A 349 15.75 16.94 1.14
C ALA A 349 16.53 16.70 -0.17
N PHE A 350 16.92 17.78 -0.86
CA PHE A 350 17.61 17.75 -2.16
C PHE A 350 19.08 18.18 -2.07
N THR A 351 19.48 18.81 -0.95
CA THR A 351 20.81 19.41 -0.79
C THR A 351 21.68 18.72 0.25
N LYS A 352 21.47 17.44 0.54
CA LYS A 352 22.37 16.65 1.40
C LYS A 352 23.76 16.51 0.76
N VAL A 353 24.73 16.00 1.52
CA VAL A 353 26.15 15.89 1.15
C VAL A 353 26.37 15.28 -0.24
N TYR A 354 25.70 14.16 -0.54
CA TYR A 354 25.76 13.52 -1.84
C TYR A 354 24.49 13.82 -2.62
N ARG A 355 24.62 14.58 -3.71
CA ARG A 355 23.49 15.02 -4.54
C ARG A 355 23.46 14.27 -5.86
N HIS A 356 22.29 13.80 -6.24
CA HIS A 356 22.10 13.15 -7.52
C HIS A 356 22.10 14.22 -8.61
N ALA A 357 22.78 13.97 -9.73
CA ALA A 357 23.08 15.01 -10.71
C ALA A 357 21.85 15.80 -11.20
N PRO A 358 20.68 15.19 -11.50
CA PRO A 358 19.49 15.96 -11.87
C PRO A 358 18.99 16.87 -10.74
N ALA A 359 19.07 16.42 -9.49
CA ALA A 359 18.66 17.22 -8.33
C ALA A 359 19.67 18.35 -8.05
N GLU A 360 20.96 18.09 -8.19
CA GLU A 360 22.02 19.11 -8.05
C GLU A 360 21.91 20.22 -9.09
N LYS A 361 21.51 19.86 -10.31
CA LYS A 361 21.25 20.81 -11.40
C LYS A 361 19.84 21.42 -11.35
N GLU A 362 19.05 21.11 -10.33
CA GLU A 362 17.69 21.61 -10.16
C GLU A 362 16.73 21.22 -11.33
N GLU A 363 17.04 20.12 -12.04
CA GLU A 363 16.30 19.58 -13.19
C GLU A 363 15.18 18.61 -12.77
N CYS A 364 14.29 19.07 -11.88
CA CYS A 364 13.23 18.23 -11.28
C CYS A 364 12.33 17.54 -12.33
N LEU A 365 12.08 18.24 -13.44
CA LEU A 365 11.22 17.77 -14.52
C LEU A 365 11.87 16.69 -15.40
N THR A 366 13.14 16.33 -15.18
CA THR A 366 13.74 15.18 -15.86
C THR A 366 13.02 13.88 -15.46
N CYS A 367 12.60 13.78 -14.21
CA CYS A 367 11.94 12.59 -13.68
C CYS A 367 10.46 12.82 -13.34
N HIS A 368 10.09 14.03 -12.89
CA HIS A 368 8.74 14.32 -12.42
C HIS A 368 7.89 15.04 -13.46
N ASP A 369 6.61 14.71 -13.46
CA ASP A 369 5.57 15.51 -14.07
C ASP A 369 4.94 16.42 -13.01
N PRO A 370 4.92 17.75 -13.20
CA PRO A 370 4.41 18.65 -12.17
C PRO A 370 2.88 18.66 -12.14
N HIS A 371 2.22 17.98 -13.09
CA HIS A 371 0.77 17.93 -13.18
C HIS A 371 0.19 16.60 -12.72
N ALA A 372 0.46 15.54 -13.47
CA ALA A 372 -0.08 14.22 -13.21
C ALA A 372 0.71 13.14 -13.96
N SER A 373 0.70 11.93 -13.44
CA SER A 373 1.24 10.74 -14.09
C SER A 373 0.46 9.48 -13.73
N ALA A 374 0.54 8.47 -14.60
CA ALA A 374 0.12 7.12 -14.30
C ALA A 374 0.95 6.49 -13.15
N GLN A 375 2.14 7.04 -12.86
CA GLN A 375 3.09 6.50 -11.89
C GLN A 375 3.06 7.26 -10.56
N LYS A 376 3.29 6.54 -9.46
CA LYS A 376 3.36 7.11 -8.11
C LYS A 376 4.46 8.18 -8.03
N TRP A 377 4.24 9.23 -7.22
CA TRP A 377 5.10 10.41 -7.12
C TRP A 377 5.25 11.18 -8.43
N GLU A 378 4.24 11.06 -9.28
CA GLU A 378 4.12 11.77 -10.54
C GLU A 378 5.33 11.54 -11.46
N LEU A 379 5.94 10.36 -11.40
CA LEU A 379 7.10 10.02 -12.24
C LEU A 379 6.70 9.91 -13.71
N LYS A 380 7.52 10.43 -14.62
CA LYS A 380 7.23 10.40 -16.07
C LYS A 380 7.18 8.97 -16.64
N GLU A 381 7.91 8.05 -16.03
CA GLU A 381 7.96 6.64 -16.44
C GLU A 381 7.99 5.72 -15.22
N ALA A 382 7.64 4.45 -15.42
CA ALA A 382 7.65 3.45 -14.36
C ALA A 382 9.10 3.08 -13.98
N LEU A 383 9.32 2.74 -12.71
CA LEU A 383 10.58 2.16 -12.26
C LEU A 383 10.64 0.66 -12.59
N PRO A 384 11.82 0.11 -12.93
CA PRO A 384 13.13 0.77 -12.99
C PRO A 384 13.40 1.50 -14.32
N GLY A 385 12.47 1.46 -15.29
CA GLY A 385 12.62 2.03 -16.63
C GLY A 385 13.14 3.46 -16.64
N LEU A 386 12.54 4.34 -15.83
CA LEU A 386 12.96 5.73 -15.69
C LEU A 386 14.44 5.88 -15.30
N CYS A 387 14.90 5.12 -14.31
CA CYS A 387 16.31 5.15 -13.88
C CYS A 387 17.24 4.60 -14.97
N ASN A 388 16.80 3.57 -15.69
CA ASN A 388 17.59 2.88 -16.70
C ASN A 388 17.85 3.74 -17.94
N THR A 389 17.09 4.83 -18.15
CA THR A 389 17.38 5.82 -19.20
C THR A 389 18.79 6.39 -19.09
N CYS A 390 19.28 6.62 -17.86
CA CYS A 390 20.64 7.07 -17.57
C CYS A 390 21.53 5.96 -16.99
N HIS A 391 21.00 5.07 -16.16
CA HIS A 391 21.77 4.00 -15.48
C HIS A 391 21.86 2.70 -16.29
N GLN A 392 22.25 2.82 -17.56
CA GLN A 392 22.26 1.69 -18.51
C GLN A 392 23.21 0.56 -18.10
N LYS A 393 24.32 0.86 -17.42
CA LYS A 393 25.25 -0.16 -16.91
C LYS A 393 24.57 -1.04 -15.85
N THR A 394 23.90 -0.44 -14.88
CA THR A 394 23.15 -1.16 -13.85
C THR A 394 22.00 -1.96 -14.45
N ALA A 395 21.33 -1.42 -15.48
CA ALA A 395 20.31 -2.16 -16.22
C ALA A 395 20.85 -3.44 -16.88
N LYS A 396 22.11 -3.45 -17.35
CA LYS A 396 22.77 -4.65 -17.87
C LYS A 396 23.09 -5.65 -16.75
N GLU A 397 23.50 -5.18 -15.58
CA GLU A 397 23.80 -6.03 -14.41
C GLU A 397 22.57 -6.77 -13.90
N PHE A 398 21.37 -6.17 -14.00
CA PHE A 398 20.11 -6.83 -13.66
C PHE A 398 19.68 -7.95 -14.63
N LYS A 399 20.50 -8.30 -15.63
CA LYS A 399 20.29 -9.48 -16.48
C LYS A 399 20.94 -10.76 -15.94
N LYS A 400 21.71 -10.66 -14.86
CA LYS A 400 22.30 -11.83 -14.19
C LYS A 400 21.23 -12.76 -13.63
N VAL A 401 21.61 -14.01 -13.37
CA VAL A 401 20.68 -15.10 -12.99
C VAL A 401 19.89 -14.77 -11.73
N ASN A 402 20.55 -14.25 -10.70
CA ASN A 402 19.92 -13.95 -9.41
C ASN A 402 19.92 -12.44 -9.19
N VAL A 403 18.77 -11.79 -9.32
CA VAL A 403 18.60 -10.37 -8.99
C VAL A 403 18.00 -10.23 -7.60
N HIS A 404 18.56 -9.36 -6.77
CA HIS A 404 18.04 -9.10 -5.44
C HIS A 404 16.62 -8.52 -5.54
N ALA A 405 15.68 -9.08 -4.76
CA ALA A 405 14.26 -8.86 -4.96
C ALA A 405 13.80 -7.38 -4.98
N PRO A 406 14.31 -6.46 -4.12
CA PRO A 406 13.97 -5.04 -4.24
C PRO A 406 14.44 -4.43 -5.57
N ALA A 407 15.63 -4.79 -6.05
CA ALA A 407 16.15 -4.32 -7.32
C ALA A 407 15.36 -4.91 -8.51
N GLN A 408 15.03 -6.20 -8.45
CA GLN A 408 14.22 -6.89 -9.46
C GLN A 408 12.85 -6.23 -9.66
N ARG A 409 12.23 -5.77 -8.56
CA ARG A 409 10.94 -5.05 -8.58
C ARG A 409 11.07 -3.56 -8.91
N GLY A 410 12.26 -3.06 -9.23
CA GLY A 410 12.50 -1.64 -9.48
C GLY A 410 12.32 -0.75 -8.25
N GLN A 411 12.37 -1.31 -7.04
CA GLN A 411 12.25 -0.58 -5.78
C GLN A 411 13.61 0.03 -5.37
N CYS A 412 14.27 0.74 -6.30
CA CYS A 412 15.58 1.35 -6.07
C CYS A 412 15.55 2.29 -4.85
N TYR A 413 14.41 2.96 -4.64
CA TYR A 413 14.18 3.88 -3.53
C TYR A 413 14.10 3.20 -2.15
N ALA A 414 13.98 1.87 -2.09
CA ALA A 414 13.99 1.15 -0.81
C ALA A 414 15.37 1.21 -0.14
N CYS A 415 16.43 1.34 -0.95
CA CYS A 415 17.81 1.42 -0.47
C CYS A 415 18.48 2.75 -0.80
N HIS A 416 18.09 3.40 -1.90
CA HIS A 416 18.68 4.66 -2.35
C HIS A 416 17.71 5.84 -2.15
N SER A 417 18.26 7.02 -1.85
CA SER A 417 17.54 8.27 -1.94
C SER A 417 17.79 8.91 -3.32
N PRO A 418 16.80 8.94 -4.22
CA PRO A 418 17.02 9.32 -5.63
C PRO A 418 17.38 10.79 -5.86
N HIS A 419 17.30 11.65 -4.83
CA HIS A 419 17.63 13.07 -4.92
C HIS A 419 18.95 13.41 -4.24
N SER A 420 19.06 13.08 -2.95
CA SER A 420 20.27 13.33 -2.19
C SER A 420 20.32 12.48 -0.94
N ALA A 421 21.52 12.16 -0.46
CA ALA A 421 21.70 11.44 0.79
C ALA A 421 22.92 11.91 1.57
N SER A 422 22.94 11.57 2.86
CA SER A 422 24.08 11.89 3.73
C SER A 422 25.23 10.90 3.55
N ASN A 423 24.99 9.72 2.99
CA ASN A 423 26.00 8.69 2.77
C ASN A 423 26.27 8.48 1.28
N LYS A 424 27.50 8.05 0.97
CA LYS A 424 27.95 7.74 -0.39
C LYS A 424 27.02 6.72 -1.06
N PHE A 425 26.92 6.78 -2.39
CA PHE A 425 26.00 5.97 -3.19
C PHE A 425 24.52 6.22 -2.88
N PHE A 426 24.20 7.43 -2.40
CA PHE A 426 22.83 7.87 -2.14
C PHE A 426 22.11 7.02 -1.08
N LEU A 427 22.82 6.48 -0.10
CA LEU A 427 22.18 5.68 0.95
C LEU A 427 21.61 6.59 2.05
N PRO A 428 20.31 6.46 2.41
CA PRO A 428 19.69 7.29 3.44
C PRO A 428 20.27 6.99 4.83
N GLU A 429 20.80 5.79 5.05
CA GLU A 429 21.40 5.29 6.28
C GLU A 429 22.77 4.64 5.96
N LYS A 430 23.62 4.43 6.97
CA LYS A 430 24.83 3.62 6.82
C LYS A 430 24.48 2.21 6.32
N ARG A 431 25.19 1.73 5.30
CA ARG A 431 24.96 0.43 4.64
C ARG A 431 24.71 -0.73 5.61
N ARG A 432 25.55 -0.88 6.64
CA ARG A 432 25.41 -1.93 7.68
C ARG A 432 24.00 -1.94 8.30
N ARG A 433 23.45 -0.77 8.64
CA ARG A 433 22.11 -0.67 9.23
C ARG A 433 21.01 -0.86 8.20
N LEU A 434 21.23 -0.36 6.98
CA LEU A 434 20.28 -0.46 5.88
C LEU A 434 19.96 -1.92 5.53
N CYS A 435 20.95 -2.80 5.43
CA CYS A 435 20.68 -4.22 5.14
C CYS A 435 19.79 -4.85 6.23
N PHE A 436 20.06 -4.52 7.49
CA PHE A 436 19.28 -5.03 8.61
C PHE A 436 17.91 -4.39 8.74
N SER A 437 17.51 -3.35 7.99
CA SER A 437 16.11 -2.89 8.04
C SER A 437 15.12 -3.86 7.40
N CYS A 438 15.62 -4.81 6.60
CA CYS A 438 14.83 -5.88 5.99
C CYS A 438 15.29 -7.28 6.43
N HIS A 439 16.56 -7.41 6.85
CA HIS A 439 17.16 -8.68 7.26
C HIS A 439 17.36 -8.78 8.79
N GLU A 440 16.44 -8.20 9.57
CA GLU A 440 16.53 -8.11 11.04
C GLU A 440 16.78 -9.48 11.71
N ASP A 441 16.07 -10.50 11.24
CA ASP A 441 16.08 -11.85 11.83
C ASP A 441 17.40 -12.60 11.64
N MET A 442 18.29 -12.14 10.75
CA MET A 442 19.55 -12.84 10.47
C MET A 442 20.50 -12.90 11.68
N LYS A 443 20.29 -12.06 12.70
CA LYS A 443 21.07 -12.12 13.95
C LYS A 443 20.40 -12.95 15.04
N GLN A 444 19.14 -13.33 14.86
CA GLN A 444 18.36 -13.90 15.94
C GLN A 444 18.86 -15.31 16.28
N GLY A 445 19.14 -15.53 17.56
CA GLY A 445 19.57 -16.84 18.06
C GLY A 445 20.99 -17.27 17.67
N LEU A 446 21.81 -16.41 17.05
CA LEU A 446 23.21 -16.70 16.79
C LEU A 446 24.08 -16.21 17.95
N THR A 447 24.90 -17.09 18.53
CA THR A 447 25.81 -16.72 19.64
C THR A 447 27.26 -16.60 19.17
N ILE A 448 27.65 -17.37 18.16
CA ILE A 448 29.00 -17.37 17.61
C ILE A 448 28.95 -16.85 16.18
N LEU A 449 29.28 -15.57 16.02
CA LEU A 449 29.18 -14.85 14.75
C LEU A 449 30.51 -14.86 13.99
N HIS A 450 30.42 -14.92 12.66
CA HIS A 450 31.56 -14.80 11.77
C HIS A 450 32.04 -13.32 11.74
N PRO A 451 33.35 -13.03 11.91
CA PRO A 451 33.82 -11.64 12.06
C PRO A 451 33.41 -10.65 10.94
N PRO A 452 33.43 -11.02 9.64
CA PRO A 452 32.91 -10.15 8.57
C PRO A 452 31.43 -9.77 8.77
N PHE A 453 30.61 -10.69 9.27
CA PHE A 453 29.20 -10.45 9.55
C PHE A 453 29.00 -9.47 10.73
N ILE A 454 29.81 -9.59 11.79
CA ILE A 454 29.77 -8.65 12.94
C ILE A 454 30.11 -7.23 12.48
N LYS A 455 31.19 -7.10 11.70
CA LYS A 455 31.66 -5.83 11.15
C LYS A 455 30.65 -5.22 10.16
N GLY A 456 29.83 -6.06 9.53
CA GLY A 456 28.86 -5.65 8.54
C GLY A 456 29.46 -5.44 7.16
N ASP A 457 30.56 -6.15 6.87
CA ASP A 457 31.27 -6.10 5.59
C ASP A 457 30.58 -6.99 4.55
N CYS A 458 29.26 -6.86 4.40
CA CYS A 458 28.45 -7.76 3.56
C CYS A 458 28.95 -7.76 2.11
N GLU A 459 29.44 -6.62 1.60
CA GLU A 459 29.97 -6.50 0.23
C GLU A 459 31.24 -7.29 -0.06
N LYS A 460 31.91 -7.83 0.95
CA LYS A 460 33.07 -8.70 0.69
C LYS A 460 32.64 -10.04 0.12
N CYS A 461 31.41 -10.46 0.43
CA CYS A 461 30.87 -11.74 0.02
C CYS A 461 29.63 -11.60 -0.87
N HIS A 462 28.86 -10.51 -0.74
CA HIS A 462 27.59 -10.32 -1.44
C HIS A 462 27.62 -9.19 -2.47
N GLU A 463 27.02 -9.45 -3.62
CA GLU A 463 26.63 -8.46 -4.63
C GLU A 463 25.15 -8.13 -4.43
N HIS A 464 24.86 -6.96 -3.87
CA HIS A 464 23.54 -6.59 -3.33
C HIS A 464 22.49 -6.30 -4.39
N HIS A 465 22.89 -6.22 -5.65
CA HIS A 465 22.02 -5.92 -6.77
C HIS A 465 21.68 -7.18 -7.56
N ALA A 466 22.70 -7.84 -8.10
CA ALA A 466 22.52 -9.04 -8.89
C ALA A 466 23.82 -9.83 -9.01
N SER A 467 23.72 -11.15 -8.83
CA SER A 467 24.80 -12.11 -9.00
C SER A 467 24.39 -13.27 -9.90
N ASP A 468 25.34 -13.88 -10.59
CA ASP A 468 25.11 -15.15 -11.26
C ASP A 468 25.09 -16.32 -10.28
N ASN A 469 25.57 -16.11 -9.05
CA ASN A 469 25.55 -17.09 -7.98
C ASN A 469 24.32 -16.95 -7.07
N SER A 470 23.88 -18.08 -6.51
CA SER A 470 22.79 -18.15 -5.53
C SER A 470 23.07 -17.28 -4.29
N TYR A 471 22.01 -16.82 -3.63
CA TYR A 471 22.10 -16.01 -2.40
C TYR A 471 22.92 -14.71 -2.54
N GLN A 472 22.99 -14.17 -3.76
CA GLN A 472 23.67 -12.91 -4.05
C GLN A 472 25.16 -12.92 -3.69
N ILE A 473 25.85 -14.07 -3.73
CA ILE A 473 27.29 -14.14 -3.41
C ILE A 473 28.16 -13.75 -4.61
N ILE A 474 29.30 -13.12 -4.38
CA ILE A 474 30.23 -12.67 -5.43
C ILE A 474 30.97 -13.86 -6.05
N ARG A 475 31.39 -14.81 -5.21
CA ARG A 475 32.12 -16.03 -5.62
C ARG A 475 31.47 -17.25 -4.97
N ALA A 476 31.39 -18.35 -5.72
CA ALA A 476 30.78 -19.59 -5.24
C ALA A 476 31.78 -20.46 -4.47
N GLY A 477 31.26 -21.30 -3.57
CA GLY A 477 32.03 -22.31 -2.86
C GLY A 477 33.25 -21.75 -2.12
N ALA A 478 34.36 -22.49 -2.18
CA ALA A 478 35.57 -22.15 -1.45
C ALA A 478 36.31 -20.91 -1.97
N GLU A 479 36.13 -20.52 -3.24
CA GLU A 479 36.73 -19.29 -3.79
C GLU A 479 36.25 -18.03 -3.06
N GLY A 480 35.04 -18.06 -2.48
CA GLY A 480 34.53 -16.99 -1.62
C GLY A 480 35.19 -16.94 -0.24
N CYS A 481 35.80 -18.04 0.21
CA CYS A 481 36.32 -18.21 1.57
C CYS A 481 37.84 -18.07 1.64
N TYR A 482 38.56 -18.60 0.66
CA TYR A 482 40.03 -18.65 0.62
C TYR A 482 40.75 -17.30 0.74
N PRO A 483 40.24 -16.17 0.20
CA PRO A 483 40.87 -14.87 0.41
C PRO A 483 41.08 -14.48 1.88
N CYS A 484 40.27 -15.04 2.79
CA CYS A 484 40.43 -14.86 4.24
C CYS A 484 40.91 -16.12 4.97
N HIS A 485 40.70 -17.31 4.39
CA HIS A 485 41.07 -18.61 4.97
C HIS A 485 42.23 -19.28 4.23
N THR A 486 43.29 -18.52 3.96
CA THR A 486 44.46 -18.95 3.16
C THR A 486 45.17 -20.20 3.71
N SER A 487 45.16 -20.39 5.03
CA SER A 487 45.73 -21.59 5.65
C SER A 487 44.99 -22.87 5.23
N ILE A 488 43.66 -22.81 5.09
CA ILE A 488 42.87 -23.96 4.66
C ILE A 488 43.12 -24.25 3.18
N GLU A 489 43.17 -23.21 2.34
CA GLU A 489 43.50 -23.33 0.91
C GLU A 489 44.85 -24.02 0.71
N LYS A 490 45.89 -23.53 1.39
CA LYS A 490 47.24 -24.08 1.31
C LYS A 490 47.28 -25.55 1.76
N ASN A 491 46.69 -25.86 2.91
CA ASN A 491 46.69 -27.23 3.42
C ASN A 491 45.86 -28.19 2.56
N ALA A 492 44.75 -27.73 1.99
CA ALA A 492 43.95 -28.54 1.06
C ALA A 492 44.72 -28.85 -0.24
N ALA A 493 45.67 -28.01 -0.66
CA ALA A 493 46.54 -28.27 -1.80
C ALA A 493 47.74 -29.17 -1.46
N GLU A 494 48.30 -29.05 -0.26
CA GLU A 494 49.56 -29.71 0.13
C GLU A 494 49.38 -31.09 0.77
N LYS A 495 48.25 -31.38 1.43
CA LYS A 495 48.05 -32.63 2.19
C LYS A 495 47.57 -33.77 1.29
N ALA A 496 48.09 -34.97 1.52
CA ALA A 496 47.83 -36.15 0.70
C ALA A 496 46.36 -36.63 0.74
N LEU A 497 45.69 -36.47 1.89
CA LEU A 497 44.31 -36.91 2.07
C LEU A 497 43.46 -35.73 2.53
N VAL A 498 42.51 -35.34 1.67
CA VAL A 498 41.59 -34.23 1.89
C VAL A 498 40.17 -34.76 1.88
N HIS A 499 39.36 -34.32 2.83
CA HIS A 499 37.97 -34.70 2.93
C HIS A 499 37.20 -34.25 1.67
N ALA A 500 36.36 -35.13 1.13
CA ALA A 500 35.69 -34.90 -0.15
C ALA A 500 34.89 -33.58 -0.22
N PRO A 501 34.12 -33.16 0.80
CA PRO A 501 33.44 -31.87 0.78
C PRO A 501 34.40 -30.68 0.69
N LEU A 502 35.53 -30.73 1.40
CA LEU A 502 36.55 -29.68 1.32
C LEU A 502 37.22 -29.66 -0.06
N LYS A 503 37.54 -30.83 -0.63
CA LYS A 503 38.10 -30.95 -1.98
C LYS A 503 37.18 -30.37 -3.06
N LYS A 504 35.85 -30.47 -2.87
CA LYS A 504 34.84 -29.86 -3.73
C LYS A 504 34.56 -28.39 -3.43
N GLY A 505 35.13 -27.85 -2.35
CA GLY A 505 34.91 -26.48 -1.91
C GLY A 505 33.54 -26.23 -1.27
N GLU A 506 32.90 -27.26 -0.74
CA GLU A 506 31.56 -27.22 -0.14
C GLU A 506 31.61 -26.82 1.35
N CYS A 507 32.30 -25.71 1.66
CA CYS A 507 32.49 -25.26 3.05
C CYS A 507 31.15 -25.06 3.79
N THR A 508 30.15 -24.57 3.07
CA THR A 508 28.80 -24.30 3.59
C THR A 508 27.93 -25.53 3.77
N ALA A 509 28.42 -26.74 3.48
CA ALA A 509 27.76 -27.97 3.89
C ALA A 509 27.85 -28.18 5.42
N CYS A 510 28.93 -27.66 6.03
CA CYS A 510 29.22 -27.82 7.45
C CYS A 510 29.22 -26.48 8.21
N HIS A 511 29.78 -25.43 7.61
CA HIS A 511 29.95 -24.13 8.24
C HIS A 511 28.87 -23.13 7.83
N SER A 512 28.38 -22.36 8.80
CA SER A 512 27.56 -21.18 8.57
C SER A 512 28.45 -19.96 8.31
N PRO A 513 28.36 -19.30 7.14
CA PRO A 513 29.19 -18.15 6.80
C PRO A 513 28.82 -16.87 7.58
N HIS A 514 27.70 -16.87 8.31
CA HIS A 514 27.27 -15.75 9.14
C HIS A 514 27.50 -16.01 10.63
N GLY A 515 27.27 -17.24 11.08
CA GLY A 515 27.36 -17.63 12.48
C GLY A 515 26.43 -18.76 12.85
N SER A 516 26.67 -19.37 14.02
CA SER A 516 25.82 -20.42 14.58
C SER A 516 25.85 -20.41 16.10
N LYS A 517 25.19 -21.37 16.74
CA LYS A 517 25.29 -21.60 18.19
C LYS A 517 26.44 -22.52 18.58
N ILE A 518 27.14 -23.09 17.60
CA ILE A 518 28.10 -24.17 17.77
C ILE A 518 29.50 -23.67 17.41
N THR A 519 30.49 -24.01 18.24
CA THR A 519 31.89 -23.62 18.03
C THR A 519 32.37 -24.02 16.63
N GLY A 520 33.17 -23.15 16.00
CA GLY A 520 33.57 -23.31 14.59
C GLY A 520 32.46 -22.97 13.58
N GLN A 521 31.40 -22.28 14.02
CA GLN A 521 30.26 -21.87 13.19
C GLN A 521 29.56 -23.06 12.50
N LEU A 522 29.53 -24.23 13.13
CA LEU A 522 28.91 -25.42 12.54
C LEU A 522 27.38 -25.34 12.57
N TYR A 523 26.70 -25.93 11.58
CA TYR A 523 25.23 -26.03 11.59
C TYR A 523 24.70 -26.95 12.68
N ARG A 524 25.50 -27.95 13.11
CA ARG A 524 25.12 -28.97 14.09
C ARG A 524 26.34 -29.36 14.94
N PRO A 525 26.14 -29.88 16.16
CA PRO A 525 27.22 -30.55 16.91
C PRO A 525 27.84 -31.70 16.09
N LEU A 526 29.13 -31.99 16.32
CA LEU A 526 29.93 -32.93 15.52
C LEU A 526 29.22 -34.27 15.24
N LYS A 527 28.68 -34.94 16.27
CA LYS A 527 27.91 -36.18 16.10
C LYS A 527 26.83 -36.08 15.02
N GLY A 528 25.94 -35.10 15.16
CA GLY A 528 24.82 -34.91 14.25
C GLY A 528 25.25 -34.34 12.90
N LEU A 529 26.39 -33.67 12.83
CA LEU A 529 26.97 -33.17 11.59
C LEU A 529 27.57 -34.33 10.77
N CYS A 530 28.52 -35.07 11.33
CA CYS A 530 29.20 -36.16 10.63
C CYS A 530 28.21 -37.28 10.23
N LEU A 531 27.34 -37.69 11.15
CA LEU A 531 26.36 -38.75 10.90
C LEU A 531 25.20 -38.32 10.00
N SER A 532 25.15 -37.05 9.57
CA SER A 532 24.17 -36.64 8.55
C SER A 532 24.55 -37.10 7.14
N CYS A 533 25.83 -37.44 6.93
CA CYS A 533 26.32 -38.06 5.70
C CYS A 533 26.88 -39.47 5.92
N HIS A 534 27.32 -39.78 7.15
CA HIS A 534 27.89 -41.08 7.53
C HIS A 534 26.92 -41.88 8.42
N GLU A 535 25.65 -41.93 8.05
CA GLU A 535 24.63 -42.60 8.86
C GLU A 535 24.79 -44.13 8.91
N ASP A 536 25.45 -44.69 7.91
CA ASP A 536 25.81 -46.11 7.77
C ASP A 536 26.73 -46.59 8.91
N LEU A 537 27.44 -45.68 9.58
CA LEU A 537 28.29 -46.01 10.72
C LEU A 537 27.51 -46.45 11.96
N ILE A 538 26.23 -46.09 12.07
CA ILE A 538 25.40 -46.36 13.27
C ILE A 538 24.01 -46.90 12.95
N LYS A 539 23.72 -47.18 11.67
CA LYS A 539 22.45 -47.76 11.22
C LYS A 539 22.71 -49.01 10.39
N THR A 540 21.79 -49.97 10.46
CA THR A 540 21.74 -51.13 9.56
C THR A 540 20.39 -51.22 8.87
N GLU A 541 20.35 -51.81 7.68
CA GLU A 541 19.11 -52.05 6.92
C GLU A 541 18.17 -53.03 7.64
N GLU A 542 18.70 -53.89 8.51
CA GLU A 542 17.99 -55.02 9.12
C GLU A 542 17.31 -54.69 10.48
N LYS A 543 17.21 -53.41 10.89
CA LYS A 543 16.72 -52.98 12.23
C LYS A 543 17.44 -53.65 13.41
N ILE A 544 18.69 -54.10 13.22
CA ILE A 544 19.47 -54.74 14.28
C ILE A 544 19.96 -53.66 15.25
N ARG A 545 19.77 -53.88 16.56
CA ARG A 545 20.30 -53.00 17.60
C ARG A 545 21.83 -53.09 17.62
N LEU A 546 22.49 -51.97 17.27
CA LEU A 546 23.94 -51.84 17.34
C LEU A 546 24.37 -51.34 18.72
N VAL A 547 25.52 -51.84 19.17
CA VAL A 547 26.33 -51.24 20.23
C VAL A 547 27.18 -50.14 19.58
N ILE A 548 26.96 -48.89 19.98
CA ILE A 548 27.71 -47.73 19.49
C ILE A 548 28.90 -47.54 20.43
N HIS A 549 30.08 -47.32 19.85
CA HIS A 549 31.28 -47.02 20.63
C HIS A 549 31.12 -45.67 21.33
N LYS A 550 31.41 -45.64 22.64
CA LYS A 550 31.14 -44.50 23.53
C LYS A 550 31.63 -43.13 23.01
N PRO A 551 32.84 -42.99 22.42
CA PRO A 551 33.27 -41.71 21.84
C PRO A 551 32.32 -41.16 20.76
N ILE A 552 31.67 -42.02 19.98
CA ILE A 552 30.70 -41.60 18.95
C ILE A 552 29.35 -41.27 19.56
N GLU A 553 28.95 -42.04 20.57
CA GLU A 553 27.73 -41.73 21.33
C GLU A 553 27.83 -40.34 21.97
N GLU A 554 29.00 -39.99 22.51
CA GLU A 554 29.34 -38.69 23.08
C GLU A 554 29.65 -37.61 22.02
N GLY A 555 29.84 -37.99 20.75
CA GLY A 555 30.08 -37.06 19.64
C GLY A 555 31.50 -36.53 19.52
N LYS A 556 32.48 -37.21 20.11
CA LYS A 556 33.92 -36.89 20.09
C LYS A 556 34.60 -37.45 18.84
N CYS A 557 34.03 -37.16 17.66
CA CYS A 557 34.56 -37.65 16.38
C CYS A 557 35.96 -37.09 16.07
N ASP A 558 36.24 -35.89 16.57
CA ASP A 558 37.50 -35.15 16.42
C ASP A 558 38.65 -35.66 17.29
N HIS A 559 38.39 -36.57 18.23
CA HIS A 559 39.43 -37.26 19.00
C HIS A 559 40.15 -38.34 18.18
N CYS A 560 39.54 -38.79 17.08
CA CYS A 560 40.15 -39.78 16.19
C CYS A 560 40.34 -39.21 14.77
N HIS A 561 39.47 -38.29 14.33
CA HIS A 561 39.47 -37.80 12.95
C HIS A 561 39.81 -36.30 12.84
N GLN A 562 40.57 -35.94 11.81
CA GLN A 562 40.67 -34.57 11.32
C GLN A 562 39.60 -34.31 10.24
N ALA A 563 38.68 -33.38 10.49
CA ALA A 563 37.52 -33.16 9.63
C ALA A 563 37.83 -32.65 8.21
N HIS A 564 39.02 -32.09 7.98
CA HIS A 564 39.38 -31.41 6.73
C HIS A 564 40.40 -32.18 5.91
N TYR A 565 41.53 -32.53 6.51
CA TYR A 565 42.65 -33.19 5.85
C TYR A 565 43.47 -33.94 6.90
N SER A 566 44.22 -34.95 6.49
CA SER A 566 45.20 -35.67 7.33
C SER A 566 46.30 -36.29 6.47
N GLN A 567 47.36 -36.78 7.13
CA GLN A 567 48.34 -37.68 6.53
C GLN A 567 47.94 -39.16 6.64
N ALA A 568 47.06 -39.52 7.58
CA ALA A 568 46.64 -40.89 7.80
C ALA A 568 45.34 -41.22 7.03
N ARG A 569 45.25 -42.47 6.53
CA ARG A 569 44.04 -42.98 5.84
C ARG A 569 42.80 -42.82 6.72
N HIS A 570 41.65 -42.61 6.08
CA HIS A 570 40.37 -42.32 6.74
C HIS A 570 40.38 -41.03 7.60
N LEU A 571 41.28 -40.11 7.26
CA LEU A 571 41.43 -38.82 7.95
C LEU A 571 41.67 -38.95 9.44
N LEU A 572 42.40 -39.97 9.86
CA LEU A 572 42.71 -40.20 11.27
C LEU A 572 43.76 -39.20 11.78
N LEU A 573 43.79 -38.91 13.08
CA LEU A 573 44.84 -38.11 13.68
C LEU A 573 46.20 -38.84 13.64
N ASN A 574 46.18 -40.14 13.98
CA ASN A 574 47.32 -41.05 14.03
C ASN A 574 46.94 -42.40 13.40
N SER A 575 47.86 -43.39 13.43
CA SER A 575 47.64 -44.71 12.82
C SER A 575 47.93 -45.87 13.79
N GLY A 576 47.39 -47.05 13.50
CA GLY A 576 47.65 -48.25 14.30
C GLY A 576 47.08 -48.18 15.71
N ALA A 577 47.80 -48.71 16.69
CA ALA A 577 47.36 -48.74 18.09
C ALA A 577 47.43 -47.36 18.79
N GLU A 578 48.22 -46.42 18.25
CA GLU A 578 48.43 -45.10 18.86
C GLU A 578 47.14 -44.30 18.99
N ILE A 579 46.23 -44.40 18.01
CA ILE A 579 44.93 -43.71 18.07
C ILE A 579 44.00 -44.26 19.16
N CYS A 580 44.19 -45.52 19.55
CA CYS A 580 43.41 -46.16 20.60
C CYS A 580 44.00 -45.85 21.98
N ALA A 581 45.31 -45.60 22.05
CA ALA A 581 46.06 -45.41 23.29
C ALA A 581 45.61 -44.19 24.11
N ASP A 582 45.00 -43.19 23.46
CA ASP A 582 44.47 -42.00 24.12
C ASP A 582 43.29 -42.31 25.08
N CYS A 583 42.62 -43.44 24.90
CA CYS A 583 41.49 -43.86 25.73
C CYS A 583 41.65 -45.27 26.31
N HIS A 584 42.47 -46.12 25.70
CA HIS A 584 42.72 -47.48 26.13
C HIS A 584 44.16 -47.63 26.62
N ASP A 585 44.34 -47.94 27.90
CA ASP A 585 45.66 -48.31 28.42
C ASP A 585 46.11 -49.64 27.83
N LEU A 586 47.02 -49.58 26.85
CA LEU A 586 47.56 -50.75 26.17
C LEU A 586 48.38 -51.66 27.08
N ASN A 587 48.71 -51.21 28.30
CA ASN A 587 49.38 -51.99 29.33
C ASN A 587 48.46 -52.56 30.39
N ASP A 588 47.16 -52.28 30.33
CA ASP A 588 46.18 -52.81 31.27
C ASP A 588 46.20 -54.34 31.30
N LYS A 589 46.27 -54.91 32.52
CA LYS A 589 46.37 -56.36 32.72
C LYS A 589 45.13 -57.10 32.24
N THR A 590 43.95 -56.49 32.38
CA THR A 590 42.68 -57.09 31.95
C THR A 590 42.60 -57.11 30.42
N LEU A 591 42.95 -56.00 29.78
CA LEU A 591 42.99 -55.87 28.33
C LEU A 591 44.00 -56.84 27.72
N LYS A 592 45.23 -56.92 28.26
CA LYS A 592 46.23 -57.90 27.85
C LYS A 592 45.75 -59.33 28.05
N GLY A 593 45.12 -59.63 29.19
CA GLY A 593 44.53 -60.95 29.45
C GLY A 593 43.51 -61.37 28.38
N MET A 594 42.66 -60.45 27.93
CA MET A 594 41.71 -60.68 26.82
C MET A 594 42.38 -60.88 25.45
N HIS A 595 43.66 -60.52 25.30
CA HIS A 595 44.44 -60.64 24.07
C HIS A 595 45.65 -61.60 24.23
N LEU A 596 45.49 -62.64 25.05
CA LEU A 596 46.50 -63.69 25.26
C LEU A 596 47.85 -63.15 25.80
N ASN A 597 47.81 -62.07 26.59
CA ASN A 597 48.97 -61.38 27.15
C ASN A 597 49.99 -60.88 26.11
N ARG A 598 49.58 -60.73 24.85
CA ARG A 598 50.44 -60.21 23.78
C ARG A 598 50.62 -58.70 23.87
N SER A 599 51.71 -58.19 23.30
CA SER A 599 51.91 -56.75 23.16
C SER A 599 50.88 -56.17 22.19
N LEU A 600 50.18 -55.12 22.61
CA LEU A 600 49.15 -54.43 21.83
C LEU A 600 49.68 -53.22 21.07
N THR A 601 50.94 -52.82 21.28
CA THR A 601 51.52 -51.61 20.69
C THR A 601 51.64 -51.66 19.17
N ASN A 602 51.88 -52.84 18.60
CA ASN A 602 52.06 -53.04 17.16
C ASN A 602 50.86 -53.74 16.52
N VAL A 603 49.75 -53.87 17.24
CA VAL A 603 48.56 -54.57 16.75
C VAL A 603 47.66 -53.60 16.02
N ASN A 604 47.20 -53.99 14.83
CA ASN A 604 46.16 -53.26 14.13
C ASN A 604 44.78 -53.67 14.66
N CYS A 605 44.30 -52.97 15.69
CA CYS A 605 43.05 -53.27 16.39
C CYS A 605 41.84 -53.36 15.43
N ILE A 606 41.81 -52.55 14.37
CA ILE A 606 40.67 -52.49 13.44
C ILE A 606 40.59 -53.68 12.47
N ASN A 607 41.56 -54.60 12.48
CA ASN A 607 41.45 -55.86 11.75
C ASN A 607 40.42 -56.80 12.40
N CYS A 608 40.28 -56.74 13.72
CA CYS A 608 39.34 -57.57 14.48
C CYS A 608 38.14 -56.76 14.96
N HIS A 609 38.36 -55.48 15.30
CA HIS A 609 37.34 -54.61 15.86
C HIS A 609 36.79 -53.60 14.84
N THR A 610 35.54 -53.18 15.04
CA THR A 610 34.94 -52.03 14.36
C THR A 610 34.97 -50.84 15.33
N PRO A 611 35.67 -49.75 15.00
CA PRO A 611 35.87 -48.65 15.94
C PRO A 611 34.60 -47.81 16.16
N HIS A 612 33.56 -48.02 15.35
CA HIS A 612 32.35 -47.19 15.38
C HIS A 612 31.15 -47.85 16.06
N SER A 613 30.72 -48.97 15.53
CA SER A 613 29.59 -49.72 16.05
C SER A 613 29.68 -51.19 15.63
N ALA A 614 29.05 -52.06 16.41
CA ALA A 614 28.92 -53.48 16.08
C ALA A 614 27.65 -54.08 16.68
N VAL A 615 27.33 -55.31 16.28
CA VAL A 615 26.27 -56.10 16.94
C VAL A 615 26.73 -56.68 18.29
N SER A 616 28.04 -56.85 18.48
CA SER A 616 28.63 -57.40 19.70
C SER A 616 29.10 -56.30 20.65
N LYS A 617 29.05 -56.58 21.96
CA LYS A 617 29.53 -55.63 22.99
C LYS A 617 31.03 -55.37 22.90
N GLN A 618 31.79 -56.33 22.39
CA GLN A 618 33.24 -56.25 22.19
C GLN A 618 33.63 -55.53 20.88
N LEU A 619 32.64 -55.01 20.14
CA LEU A 619 32.85 -54.30 18.88
C LEU A 619 33.60 -55.12 17.82
N PHE A 620 33.29 -56.40 17.69
CA PHE A 620 33.90 -57.23 16.66
C PHE A 620 33.33 -56.95 15.27
N ARG A 621 34.14 -57.19 14.23
CA ARG A 621 33.66 -57.20 12.84
C ARG A 621 32.48 -58.16 12.64
N ARG A 622 31.58 -57.80 11.72
CA ARG A 622 30.34 -58.57 11.42
C ARG A 622 30.63 -60.01 11.01
N ILE A 623 31.69 -60.22 10.23
CA ILE A 623 32.09 -61.53 9.74
C ILE A 623 33.35 -61.94 10.48
N LEU A 624 33.24 -63.00 11.28
CA LEU A 624 34.35 -63.60 12.03
C LEU A 624 34.64 -64.97 11.44
N HIS A 625 35.93 -65.33 11.36
CA HIS A 625 36.30 -66.70 11.02
C HIS A 625 36.03 -67.62 12.20
N LYS A 626 35.65 -68.87 11.91
CA LYS A 626 35.13 -69.81 12.89
C LYS A 626 36.04 -70.05 14.11
N PRO A 627 37.38 -70.24 13.96
CA PRO A 627 38.28 -70.34 15.12
C PRO A 627 38.22 -69.13 16.06
N PHE A 628 38.09 -67.91 15.54
CA PHE A 628 38.03 -66.70 16.36
C PHE A 628 36.69 -66.55 17.08
N SER A 629 35.57 -66.83 16.39
CA SER A 629 34.24 -66.79 17.03
C SER A 629 34.06 -67.85 18.12
N GLU A 630 34.80 -68.96 18.04
CA GLU A 630 34.79 -70.04 19.03
C GLU A 630 35.87 -69.88 20.13
N GLY A 631 36.66 -68.79 20.11
CA GLY A 631 37.74 -68.55 21.08
C GLY A 631 38.93 -69.51 20.97
N ARG A 632 39.03 -70.25 19.86
CA ARG A 632 40.08 -71.23 19.56
C ARG A 632 41.34 -70.58 18.98
N CYS A 633 41.84 -69.56 19.66
CA CYS A 633 43.00 -68.80 19.17
C CYS A 633 44.27 -69.67 19.11
N LYS A 634 44.40 -70.66 20.02
CA LYS A 634 45.56 -71.56 20.12
C LYS A 634 45.76 -72.44 18.89
N ASP A 635 44.72 -72.62 18.07
CA ASP A 635 44.78 -73.41 16.84
C ASP A 635 45.67 -72.77 15.76
N CYS A 636 45.92 -71.46 15.86
CA CYS A 636 46.72 -70.71 14.89
C CYS A 636 47.80 -69.82 15.54
N HIS A 637 47.85 -69.80 16.88
CA HIS A 637 48.71 -68.91 17.64
C HIS A 637 49.37 -69.67 18.78
N GLU A 638 50.69 -69.85 18.70
CA GLU A 638 51.49 -70.33 19.82
C GLU A 638 51.49 -69.31 20.96
N SER A 639 51.44 -69.84 22.18
CA SER A 639 51.32 -69.10 23.45
C SER A 639 52.54 -68.27 23.78
#